data_AF-A0A2D5K845-F1
#
_entry.id   AF-A0A2D5K845-F1
#
_cell.length_a   1.000
_cell.length_b   1.000
_cell.length_c   1.000
_cell.angle_alpha   90.00
_cell.angle_beta   90.00
_cell.angle_gamma   90.00
#
_symmetry.space_group_name_H-M   'P 1'
#
loop_
_entity.id
_entity.type
_entity.pdbx_description
1 polymer ?
#
loop_
_entity_poly.entity_id
_entity_poly.type
_entity_poly.pdbx_seq_one_letter_code
_entity_poly.pdbx_strand_id
1 'polypeptide(L)'
;MLKNKWHLKKYIFALSFLFVYHCIAQKTKSRQSLDFQITFLEDSPVIDGNILGEKLWNKVPIIENLKQIKPDYGLPASEKTSIRVAYTNKSFFVAVVCYDTAPDKIVISDSRRDADLNDEDSFLFILDTYNDQQNGFLFGTNASGMEYDAQINNEGEGNFSSNRQQGGVIGGTNINWDASWEVKTESGDYGWSAEFSIPLKSIRFNSGNNKIWGINFQRNISKRSETAYWANLPLGFDIKRLSLAGKMTGINLKSPKNLKVIPYALTQVAQDKIISKKNSSRIDFGGDIKYSLTPGLTLDLTYNTDFAQVEVDDQQVNLDRFNLFFPEKRPFFLENAGQFSVGSPGEVDLFFSRRIGIGDGGSLVPIIGGSRVSGKVGQTNVGLLNMFTDEVEIDGDIGIVKNNYSVARVNHDFAKSRSSLGGLFVNRNGIGISDDYNSVFALDGKLGLGKKAQITGYISKSTTPGIKSREHAFKILAVYNWNGWNLRAGYTEVGEGFNPEVGFLQRSAFKKPEFLIFKQWRPKNTGKFLEVRPHVSYRGYWNFNNTQETGFLHIDNHWVWESGFEIHTGINFTKETVLEAFPISLVTIDPGIYDHKEFQFVMFTNPNNKTSFRNRTYIGGYFGGSRISSSNKVNLRLGDKFNAETNFNYNRLKLPNGLTNVVITGLRLAYSFTPRMFLQSLVQYNNVSEITSVNARFGWLKNANTGLFVVINIVRDNDFLNQLNNQSITIKYSYQFDLL
;
A
#
# COMPACT_ATOMS: atom_id res chain seq x y z
N MET A 1 -49.63 3.19 -10.28
CA MET A 1 -48.21 2.77 -10.16
C MET A 1 -47.54 3.16 -8.83
N LEU A 2 -48.29 3.29 -7.71
CA LEU A 2 -47.78 3.78 -6.42
C LEU A 2 -47.95 2.79 -5.23
N LYS A 3 -48.58 1.62 -5.43
CA LYS A 3 -48.80 0.62 -4.36
C LYS A 3 -47.67 -0.42 -4.20
N ASN A 4 -46.75 -0.56 -5.17
CA ASN A 4 -45.68 -1.58 -5.10
C ASN A 4 -44.40 -1.17 -4.34
N LYS A 5 -44.23 0.11 -3.98
CA LYS A 5 -43.03 0.56 -3.23
C LYS A 5 -43.07 0.20 -1.73
N TRP A 6 -44.24 -0.09 -1.16
CA TRP A 6 -44.39 -0.44 0.26
C TRP A 6 -44.07 -1.90 0.57
N HIS A 7 -44.26 -2.81 -0.38
CA HIS A 7 -43.94 -4.23 -0.19
C HIS A 7 -42.43 -4.50 -0.24
N LEU A 8 -41.68 -3.80 -1.09
CA LEU A 8 -40.22 -3.97 -1.19
C LEU A 8 -39.47 -3.57 0.10
N LYS A 9 -39.93 -2.52 0.80
CA LYS A 9 -39.38 -2.12 2.11
C LYS A 9 -39.61 -3.18 3.19
N LYS A 10 -40.77 -3.86 3.19
CA LYS A 10 -41.05 -4.95 4.15
C LYS A 10 -40.19 -6.19 3.88
N TYR A 11 -39.92 -6.52 2.62
CA TYR A 11 -39.04 -7.64 2.28
C TYR A 11 -37.56 -7.37 2.59
N ILE A 12 -37.08 -6.13 2.40
CA ILE A 12 -35.73 -5.72 2.82
C ILE A 12 -35.58 -5.74 4.35
N PHE A 13 -36.60 -5.30 5.09
CA PHE A 13 -36.61 -5.32 6.56
C PHE A 13 -36.74 -6.75 7.14
N ALA A 14 -37.46 -7.64 6.45
CA ALA A 14 -37.57 -9.06 6.81
C ALA A 14 -36.29 -9.84 6.48
N LEU A 15 -35.60 -9.54 5.37
CA LEU A 15 -34.28 -10.12 5.07
C LEU A 15 -33.21 -9.67 6.07
N SER A 16 -33.26 -8.42 6.56
CA SER A 16 -32.36 -7.97 7.62
C SER A 16 -32.60 -8.70 8.95
N PHE A 17 -33.84 -9.10 9.26
CA PHE A 17 -34.15 -9.87 10.48
C PHE A 17 -33.74 -11.36 10.37
N LEU A 18 -33.84 -11.95 9.17
CA LEU A 18 -33.38 -13.32 8.89
C LEU A 18 -31.84 -13.44 8.94
N PHE A 19 -31.10 -12.39 8.59
CA PHE A 19 -29.64 -12.34 8.72
C PHE A 19 -29.17 -12.21 10.19
N VAL A 20 -30.00 -11.63 11.07
CA VAL A 20 -29.70 -11.49 12.50
C VAL A 20 -29.96 -12.79 13.25
N TYR A 21 -30.99 -13.56 12.89
CA TYR A 21 -31.30 -14.82 13.59
C TYR A 21 -30.32 -15.97 13.32
N HIS A 22 -29.61 -15.98 12.18
CA HIS A 22 -28.54 -16.97 11.93
C HIS A 22 -27.16 -16.57 12.48
N CYS A 23 -27.01 -15.38 13.07
CA CYS A 23 -25.76 -14.94 13.69
C CYS A 23 -25.61 -15.36 15.16
N ILE A 24 -26.68 -15.87 15.80
CA ILE A 24 -26.66 -16.26 17.22
C ILE A 24 -26.79 -17.79 17.33
N ALA A 25 -25.73 -18.51 16.93
CA ALA A 25 -25.38 -19.84 17.44
C ALA A 25 -24.21 -20.43 16.65
N GLN A 26 -23.00 -19.89 16.85
CA GLN A 26 -21.80 -20.67 16.59
C GLN A 26 -20.89 -20.58 17.81
N LYS A 27 -21.11 -21.48 18.77
CA LYS A 27 -20.01 -22.04 19.57
C LYS A 27 -19.10 -22.78 18.60
N THR A 28 -18.31 -22.03 17.85
CA THR A 28 -17.21 -22.58 17.08
C THR A 28 -16.25 -23.12 18.13
N LYS A 29 -15.94 -24.43 18.10
CA LYS A 29 -14.81 -24.98 18.86
C LYS A 29 -13.65 -24.01 18.67
N SER A 30 -13.24 -23.36 19.76
CA SER A 30 -12.09 -22.45 19.75
C SER A 30 -10.94 -23.22 19.13
N ARG A 31 -10.52 -22.83 17.93
CA ARG A 31 -9.26 -23.31 17.39
C ARG A 31 -8.22 -22.89 18.41
N GLN A 32 -7.60 -23.87 19.06
CA GLN A 32 -6.60 -23.66 20.11
C GLN A 32 -5.61 -22.62 19.58
N SER A 33 -5.57 -21.45 20.21
CA SER A 33 -4.65 -20.39 19.80
C SER A 33 -3.25 -20.95 20.04
N LEU A 34 -2.44 -21.06 18.99
CA LEU A 34 -1.05 -21.47 19.17
C LEU A 34 -0.34 -20.43 20.03
N ASP A 35 0.30 -20.89 21.08
CA ASP A 35 1.03 -20.06 22.02
C ASP A 35 2.39 -20.66 22.37
N PHE A 36 3.37 -19.78 22.63
CA PHE A 36 4.66 -20.17 23.17
C PHE A 36 5.22 -19.06 24.06
N GLN A 37 6.08 -19.45 24.99
CA GLN A 37 6.81 -18.51 25.84
C GLN A 37 8.13 -18.13 25.17
N ILE A 38 8.41 -16.84 25.06
CA ILE A 38 9.68 -16.36 24.49
C ILE A 38 10.83 -16.64 25.46
N THR A 39 12.03 -16.93 24.93
CA THR A 39 13.25 -17.08 25.72
C THR A 39 13.95 -15.74 25.90
N PHE A 40 14.25 -15.37 27.15
CA PHE A 40 15.16 -14.27 27.45
C PHE A 40 16.61 -14.76 27.35
N LEU A 41 17.46 -13.97 26.70
CA LEU A 41 18.90 -14.21 26.61
C LEU A 41 19.66 -13.12 27.37
N GLU A 42 20.67 -13.53 28.13
CA GLU A 42 21.58 -12.62 28.81
C GLU A 42 22.57 -12.00 27.82
N ASP A 43 23.13 -12.84 26.94
CA ASP A 43 24.03 -12.45 25.86
C ASP A 43 23.29 -12.34 24.52
N SER A 44 23.72 -11.43 23.66
CA SER A 44 23.16 -11.31 22.31
C SER A 44 23.86 -12.31 21.36
N PRO A 45 23.13 -13.00 20.47
CA PRO A 45 23.74 -13.81 19.42
C PRO A 45 24.60 -12.96 18.50
N VAL A 46 25.60 -13.58 17.88
CA VAL A 46 26.33 -12.98 16.76
C VAL A 46 25.46 -13.16 15.52
N ILE A 47 25.10 -12.07 14.86
CA ILE A 47 24.25 -12.13 13.67
C ILE A 47 25.15 -12.38 12.46
N ASP A 48 25.26 -13.64 12.05
CA ASP A 48 26.09 -14.08 10.92
C ASP A 48 25.38 -15.08 9.98
N GLY A 49 24.21 -15.58 10.37
CA GLY A 49 23.43 -16.57 9.63
C GLY A 49 23.68 -18.01 10.06
N ASN A 50 24.69 -18.28 10.89
CA ASN A 50 25.17 -19.61 11.28
C ASN A 50 24.47 -20.14 12.54
N ILE A 51 23.20 -20.49 12.36
CA ILE A 51 22.37 -21.02 13.46
C ILE A 51 22.82 -22.42 13.89
N LEU A 52 23.33 -23.25 12.95
CA LEU A 52 23.67 -24.66 13.23
C LEU A 52 24.98 -24.80 14.01
N GLY A 53 25.92 -23.87 13.84
CA GLY A 53 27.18 -23.82 14.56
C GLY A 53 27.09 -23.16 15.94
N GLU A 54 26.06 -22.36 16.22
CA GLU A 54 25.97 -21.57 17.45
C GLU A 54 25.23 -22.30 18.58
N LYS A 55 25.92 -22.50 19.72
CA LYS A 55 25.36 -23.18 20.89
C LYS A 55 24.23 -22.40 21.58
N LEU A 56 24.16 -21.08 21.42
CA LEU A 56 23.15 -20.24 22.06
C LEU A 56 21.74 -20.65 21.60
N TRP A 57 21.56 -20.86 20.31
CA TRP A 57 20.29 -21.26 19.71
C TRP A 57 19.79 -22.64 20.15
N ASN A 58 20.68 -23.53 20.58
CA ASN A 58 20.29 -24.84 21.11
C ASN A 58 19.52 -24.75 22.43
N LYS A 59 19.62 -23.62 23.15
CA LYS A 59 18.86 -23.37 24.39
C LYS A 59 17.47 -22.80 24.13
N VAL A 60 17.19 -22.32 22.92
CA VAL A 60 15.92 -21.70 22.55
C VAL A 60 14.98 -22.77 21.97
N PRO A 61 13.75 -22.93 22.51
CA PRO A 61 12.79 -23.89 21.99
C PRO A 61 12.50 -23.70 20.50
N ILE A 62 12.34 -24.82 19.79
CA ILE A 62 12.08 -24.82 18.35
C ILE A 62 10.57 -24.77 18.10
N ILE A 63 10.17 -23.89 17.19
CA ILE A 63 8.83 -23.81 16.60
C ILE A 63 8.89 -24.46 15.21
N GLU A 64 8.05 -25.46 14.98
CA GLU A 64 7.96 -26.22 13.72
C GLU A 64 6.50 -26.37 13.28
N ASN A 65 6.24 -27.28 12.32
CA ASN A 65 4.91 -27.69 11.87
C ASN A 65 4.08 -26.59 11.18
N LEU A 66 4.71 -25.86 10.26
CA LEU A 66 3.99 -24.98 9.34
C LEU A 66 3.03 -25.81 8.49
N LYS A 67 1.86 -25.23 8.18
CA LYS A 67 0.84 -25.84 7.32
C LYS A 67 0.63 -25.00 6.08
N GLN A 68 0.48 -25.68 4.96
CA GLN A 68 0.31 -25.05 3.66
C GLN A 68 -1.04 -24.33 3.57
N ILE A 69 -1.02 -23.11 3.01
CA ILE A 69 -2.19 -22.46 2.44
C ILE A 69 -2.30 -22.75 0.95
N LYS A 70 -1.19 -22.96 0.24
CA LYS A 70 -1.13 -23.38 -1.17
C LYS A 70 0.13 -24.23 -1.37
N PRO A 71 0.13 -25.21 -2.29
CA PRO A 71 -1.04 -25.70 -3.01
C PRO A 71 -1.97 -26.53 -2.11
N ASP A 72 -1.42 -27.33 -1.20
CA ASP A 72 -2.16 -28.37 -0.48
C ASP A 72 -2.73 -27.89 0.87
N TYR A 73 -3.86 -27.19 0.84
CA TYR A 73 -4.45 -26.55 2.03
C TYR A 73 -4.53 -27.46 3.27
N GLY A 74 -3.84 -27.07 4.33
CA GLY A 74 -3.86 -27.70 5.64
C GLY A 74 -2.89 -28.87 5.82
N LEU A 75 -2.20 -29.32 4.78
CA LEU A 75 -1.11 -30.30 4.89
C LEU A 75 0.14 -29.66 5.53
N PRO A 76 1.04 -30.46 6.13
CA PRO A 76 2.35 -29.97 6.56
C PRO A 76 3.12 -29.34 5.39
N ALA A 77 3.97 -28.34 5.68
CA ALA A 77 4.91 -27.80 4.70
C ALA A 77 5.76 -28.93 4.09
N SER A 78 6.03 -28.86 2.78
CA SER A 78 6.78 -29.90 2.07
C SER A 78 8.26 -29.94 2.44
N GLU A 79 8.81 -28.79 2.86
CA GLU A 79 10.18 -28.66 3.33
C GLU A 79 10.19 -28.27 4.82
N LYS A 80 11.11 -28.86 5.58
CA LYS A 80 11.19 -28.62 7.03
C LYS A 80 11.63 -27.16 7.29
N THR A 81 10.99 -26.50 8.25
CA THR A 81 11.41 -25.17 8.71
C THR A 81 11.46 -25.17 10.24
N SER A 82 12.60 -24.80 10.81
CA SER A 82 12.82 -24.75 12.26
C SER A 82 13.06 -23.30 12.68
N ILE A 83 12.18 -22.77 13.53
CA ILE A 83 12.16 -21.36 13.93
C ILE A 83 12.48 -21.27 15.42
N ARG A 84 13.26 -20.27 15.83
CA ARG A 84 13.59 -19.94 17.22
C ARG A 84 13.36 -18.45 17.43
N VAL A 85 12.83 -18.11 18.59
CA VAL A 85 12.51 -16.72 18.93
C VAL A 85 13.01 -16.42 20.32
N ALA A 86 13.78 -15.34 20.44
CA ALA A 86 14.39 -14.92 21.68
C ALA A 86 14.44 -13.39 21.78
N TYR A 87 14.74 -12.88 22.96
CA TYR A 87 14.94 -11.44 23.14
C TYR A 87 15.95 -11.15 24.26
N THR A 88 16.58 -9.98 24.16
CA THR A 88 17.35 -9.37 25.23
C THR A 88 16.67 -8.08 25.68
N ASN A 89 17.26 -7.35 26.63
CA ASN A 89 16.77 -6.02 27.00
C ASN A 89 16.82 -4.99 25.85
N LYS A 90 17.55 -5.27 24.76
CA LYS A 90 17.80 -4.31 23.67
C LYS A 90 17.17 -4.73 22.35
N SER A 91 17.11 -6.04 22.06
CA SER A 91 16.74 -6.54 20.75
C SER A 91 15.83 -7.77 20.85
N PHE A 92 14.96 -7.90 19.85
CA PHE A 92 14.17 -9.08 19.55
C PHE A 92 14.84 -9.84 18.41
N PHE A 93 14.90 -11.18 18.53
CA PHE A 93 15.59 -12.03 17.58
C PHE A 93 14.69 -13.13 17.04
N VAL A 94 14.83 -13.40 15.75
CA VAL A 94 14.24 -14.57 15.08
C VAL A 94 15.36 -15.28 14.34
N ALA A 95 15.53 -16.57 14.60
CA ALA A 95 16.47 -17.43 13.89
C ALA A 95 15.68 -18.52 13.19
N VAL A 96 15.88 -18.69 11.88
CA VAL A 96 15.17 -19.68 11.07
C VAL A 96 16.15 -20.51 10.25
N VAL A 97 15.96 -21.83 10.27
CA VAL A 97 16.59 -22.76 9.34
C VAL A 97 15.51 -23.27 8.39
N CYS A 98 15.63 -22.88 7.12
CA CYS A 98 14.79 -23.33 6.02
C CYS A 98 15.49 -24.48 5.31
N TYR A 99 15.15 -25.72 5.69
CA TYR A 99 15.67 -26.87 4.99
C TYR A 99 15.10 -26.91 3.58
N ASP A 100 15.90 -27.38 2.61
CA ASP A 100 15.44 -27.60 1.25
C ASP A 100 16.16 -28.81 0.66
N THR A 101 15.40 -29.80 0.17
CA THR A 101 15.97 -31.01 -0.46
C THR A 101 16.67 -30.78 -1.81
N ALA A 102 16.51 -29.60 -2.42
CA ALA A 102 17.16 -29.18 -3.65
C ALA A 102 17.64 -27.71 -3.55
N PRO A 103 18.67 -27.42 -2.72
CA PRO A 103 19.15 -26.06 -2.47
C PRO A 103 19.59 -25.30 -3.73
N ASP A 104 20.03 -26.02 -4.77
CA ASP A 104 20.38 -25.49 -6.09
C ASP A 104 19.19 -24.86 -6.84
N LYS A 105 17.96 -25.15 -6.41
CA LYS A 105 16.71 -24.63 -6.98
C LYS A 105 16.10 -23.49 -6.18
N ILE A 106 16.76 -23.02 -5.12
CA ILE A 106 16.31 -21.85 -4.36
C ILE A 106 16.24 -20.65 -5.31
N VAL A 107 15.09 -19.98 -5.31
CA VAL A 107 14.84 -18.83 -6.16
C VAL A 107 14.94 -17.56 -5.33
N ILE A 108 15.80 -16.63 -5.75
CA ILE A 108 15.81 -15.25 -5.29
C ILE A 108 15.29 -14.40 -6.45
N SER A 109 14.17 -13.69 -6.25
CA SER A 109 13.52 -12.95 -7.33
C SER A 109 14.10 -11.56 -7.51
N ASP A 110 14.37 -10.89 -6.41
CA ASP A 110 14.91 -9.56 -6.36
C ASP A 110 15.64 -9.42 -5.03
N SER A 111 16.90 -9.01 -5.08
CA SER A 111 17.73 -8.82 -3.89
C SER A 111 17.68 -7.40 -3.34
N ARG A 112 16.94 -6.50 -3.98
CA ARG A 112 16.74 -5.12 -3.50
C ARG A 112 15.93 -5.14 -2.21
N ARG A 113 16.31 -4.30 -1.26
CA ARG A 113 15.49 -4.01 -0.07
C ARG A 113 14.03 -3.71 -0.47
N ASP A 114 13.10 -4.24 0.30
CA ASP A 114 11.63 -4.11 0.16
C ASP A 114 11.03 -4.65 -1.14
N ALA A 115 11.79 -5.44 -1.90
CA ALA A 115 11.20 -6.19 -3.01
C ALA A 115 10.17 -7.22 -2.51
N ASP A 116 9.20 -7.58 -3.37
CA ASP A 116 8.13 -8.49 -2.98
C ASP A 116 8.65 -9.91 -2.73
N LEU A 117 8.43 -10.42 -1.52
CA LEU A 117 8.85 -11.76 -1.10
C LEU A 117 7.85 -12.88 -1.43
N ASN A 118 6.72 -12.59 -2.09
CA ASN A 118 5.66 -13.58 -2.33
C ASN A 118 6.00 -14.64 -3.39
N ASP A 119 6.87 -14.32 -4.34
CA ASP A 119 7.15 -15.13 -5.53
C ASP A 119 8.64 -15.53 -5.60
N GLU A 120 9.16 -15.96 -4.45
CA GLU A 120 10.52 -16.47 -4.29
C GLU A 120 10.66 -17.35 -3.04
N ASP A 121 11.85 -17.90 -2.81
CA ASP A 121 12.20 -18.55 -1.56
C ASP A 121 12.44 -17.53 -0.45
N SER A 122 11.44 -17.39 0.41
CA SER A 122 11.47 -16.39 1.48
C SER A 122 10.90 -16.89 2.80
N PHE A 123 11.22 -16.13 3.84
CA PHE A 123 10.68 -16.28 5.19
C PHE A 123 10.21 -14.92 5.68
N LEU A 124 8.98 -14.86 6.20
CA LEU A 124 8.39 -13.67 6.78
C LEU A 124 7.80 -13.96 8.15
N PHE A 125 7.74 -12.94 8.99
CA PHE A 125 6.99 -12.99 10.24
C PHE A 125 6.32 -11.66 10.55
N ILE A 126 5.18 -11.73 11.22
CA ILE A 126 4.41 -10.57 11.61
C ILE A 126 4.34 -10.45 13.13
N LEU A 127 4.37 -9.23 13.65
CA LEU A 127 4.32 -8.90 15.07
C LEU A 127 3.17 -7.94 15.37
N ASP A 128 2.28 -8.33 16.29
CA ASP A 128 1.32 -7.45 16.97
C ASP A 128 1.89 -7.08 18.35
N THR A 129 2.59 -5.95 18.44
CA THR A 129 3.29 -5.52 19.67
C THR A 129 2.36 -4.94 20.74
N TYR A 130 1.10 -4.65 20.36
CA TYR A 130 0.07 -4.11 21.24
C TYR A 130 -1.00 -5.13 21.63
N ASN A 131 -1.00 -6.29 20.97
CA ASN A 131 -2.02 -7.33 21.07
C ASN A 131 -3.44 -6.79 20.79
N ASP A 132 -3.55 -5.83 19.87
CA ASP A 132 -4.82 -5.21 19.48
C ASP A 132 -5.53 -5.94 18.33
N GLN A 133 -4.87 -6.96 17.75
CA GLN A 133 -5.34 -7.81 16.66
C GLN A 133 -5.55 -7.09 15.33
N GLN A 134 -5.00 -5.89 15.18
CA GLN A 134 -5.25 -5.00 14.04
C GLN A 134 -4.00 -4.36 13.49
N ASN A 135 -3.06 -3.95 14.34
CA ASN A 135 -1.87 -3.21 13.93
C ASN A 135 -0.61 -3.99 14.28
N GLY A 136 0.43 -3.84 13.47
CA GLY A 136 1.65 -4.61 13.65
C GLY A 136 2.76 -4.24 12.67
N PHE A 137 3.80 -5.05 12.71
CA PHE A 137 4.97 -4.92 11.84
C PHE A 137 5.20 -6.25 11.14
N LEU A 138 5.45 -6.21 9.83
CA LEU A 138 5.83 -7.36 9.02
C LEU A 138 7.31 -7.23 8.72
N PHE A 139 8.05 -8.33 8.91
CA PHE A 139 9.47 -8.44 8.57
C PHE A 139 9.67 -9.67 7.69
N GLY A 140 10.68 -9.66 6.83
CA GLY A 140 11.02 -10.82 6.02
C GLY A 140 12.40 -10.74 5.38
N THR A 141 12.85 -11.87 4.87
CA THR A 141 14.08 -12.01 4.07
C THR A 141 13.95 -13.16 3.07
N ASN A 142 14.86 -13.19 2.12
CA ASN A 142 15.16 -14.35 1.27
C ASN A 142 16.56 -14.90 1.61
N ALA A 143 17.00 -15.93 0.88
CA ALA A 143 18.32 -16.55 1.07
C ALA A 143 19.52 -15.60 0.83
N SER A 144 19.32 -14.44 0.19
CA SER A 144 20.37 -13.42 -0.03
C SER A 144 20.52 -12.39 1.09
N GLY A 145 19.72 -12.48 2.16
CA GLY A 145 19.76 -11.52 3.27
C GLY A 145 19.13 -10.17 2.93
N MET A 146 18.13 -10.18 2.06
CA MET A 146 17.35 -9.00 1.72
C MET A 146 16.48 -8.56 2.91
N GLU A 147 16.56 -7.28 3.28
CA GLU A 147 15.66 -6.70 4.27
C GLU A 147 14.29 -6.39 3.61
N TYR A 148 13.21 -6.87 4.21
CA TYR A 148 11.84 -6.47 3.89
C TYR A 148 11.12 -6.09 5.17
N ASP A 149 10.55 -4.90 5.25
CA ASP A 149 9.65 -4.50 6.32
C ASP A 149 8.42 -3.72 5.87
N ALA A 150 7.38 -3.79 6.69
CA ALA A 150 6.18 -2.99 6.49
C ALA A 150 5.45 -2.74 7.80
N GLN A 151 4.87 -1.56 7.94
CA GLN A 151 3.89 -1.28 8.98
C GLN A 151 2.49 -1.72 8.53
N ILE A 152 1.83 -2.53 9.35
CA ILE A 152 0.49 -3.07 9.11
C ILE A 152 -0.51 -2.34 9.99
N ASN A 153 -1.57 -1.83 9.38
CA ASN A 153 -2.71 -1.23 10.07
C ASN A 153 -3.98 -1.97 9.65
N ASN A 154 -4.96 -2.08 10.56
CA ASN A 154 -6.26 -2.68 10.27
C ASN A 154 -6.19 -4.05 9.54
N GLU A 155 -5.30 -4.94 9.98
CA GLU A 155 -5.06 -6.27 9.41
C GLU A 155 -4.67 -6.28 7.92
N GLY A 156 -4.04 -5.18 7.44
CA GLY A 156 -3.63 -5.06 6.03
C GLY A 156 -4.77 -4.72 5.07
N GLU A 157 -5.96 -4.39 5.57
CA GLU A 157 -7.12 -4.10 4.73
C GLU A 157 -6.98 -2.76 4.01
N GLY A 158 -7.25 -2.74 2.70
CA GLY A 158 -7.16 -1.55 1.87
C GLY A 158 -8.23 -1.53 0.78
N ASN A 159 -8.37 -0.37 0.13
CA ASN A 159 -9.26 -0.18 -1.00
C ASN A 159 -8.53 -0.49 -2.32
N PHE A 160 -9.19 -1.19 -3.23
CA PHE A 160 -8.70 -1.35 -4.61
C PHE A 160 -9.21 -0.18 -5.44
N SER A 161 -8.43 0.89 -5.56
CA SER A 161 -8.76 1.98 -6.50
C SER A 161 -8.26 1.61 -7.90
N SER A 162 -9.15 1.63 -8.90
CA SER A 162 -8.81 1.41 -10.31
C SER A 162 -8.01 2.55 -10.93
N ASN A 163 -8.00 3.73 -10.29
CA ASN A 163 -7.37 4.94 -10.82
C ASN A 163 -5.98 5.17 -10.20
N ARG A 164 -5.46 4.16 -9.51
CA ARG A 164 -4.13 4.15 -8.90
C ARG A 164 -3.06 3.95 -9.98
N GLN A 165 -2.09 4.86 -10.02
CA GLN A 165 -1.02 4.83 -11.02
C GLN A 165 0.23 4.07 -10.59
N GLN A 166 0.53 4.01 -9.28
CA GLN A 166 1.75 3.37 -8.76
C GLN A 166 1.59 2.73 -7.36
N GLY A 167 2.49 1.80 -7.03
CA GLY A 167 2.68 1.24 -5.68
C GLY A 167 3.10 2.31 -4.65
N GLY A 168 2.77 2.08 -3.36
CA GLY A 168 2.92 3.06 -2.26
C GLY A 168 1.84 2.89 -1.16
N VAL A 169 1.81 3.78 -0.16
CA VAL A 169 0.89 3.67 0.99
C VAL A 169 -0.56 3.91 0.56
N ILE A 170 -1.33 2.83 0.45
CA ILE A 170 -2.78 2.87 0.29
C ILE A 170 -3.38 1.69 1.06
N GLY A 171 -4.25 1.99 2.03
CA GLY A 171 -4.82 0.98 2.91
C GLY A 171 -3.88 0.56 4.04
N GLY A 172 -4.12 -0.63 4.59
CA GLY A 172 -3.53 -1.12 5.82
C GLY A 172 -2.09 -1.64 5.72
N THR A 173 -1.34 -1.38 4.66
CA THR A 173 0.05 -1.85 4.51
C THR A 173 0.92 -0.73 3.99
N ASN A 174 1.91 -0.35 4.80
CA ASN A 174 2.90 0.66 4.49
C ASN A 174 4.27 0.00 4.36
N ILE A 175 4.63 -0.34 3.12
CA ILE A 175 5.93 -0.92 2.75
C ILE A 175 7.06 0.11 2.70
N ASN A 176 6.75 1.41 2.78
CA ASN A 176 7.76 2.46 2.84
C ASN A 176 8.10 2.83 4.30
N TRP A 177 7.57 2.06 5.27
CA TRP A 177 7.97 2.18 6.66
C TRP A 177 9.21 1.33 6.88
N ASP A 178 10.28 2.02 7.28
CA ASP A 178 11.64 1.51 7.19
C ASP A 178 12.28 1.54 8.59
N ALA A 179 12.37 0.38 9.22
CA ALA A 179 13.01 0.22 10.52
C ALA A 179 14.53 0.08 10.41
N SER A 180 15.24 0.41 11.49
CA SER A 180 16.68 0.11 11.61
C SER A 180 16.85 -1.27 12.25
N TRP A 181 17.11 -2.30 11.45
CA TRP A 181 17.32 -3.69 11.90
C TRP A 181 18.35 -4.37 10.99
N GLU A 182 18.74 -5.60 11.32
CA GLU A 182 19.72 -6.37 10.55
C GLU A 182 19.24 -7.81 10.35
N VAL A 183 19.58 -8.36 9.18
CA VAL A 183 19.51 -9.80 8.90
C VAL A 183 20.77 -10.29 8.22
N LYS A 184 21.19 -11.50 8.59
CA LYS A 184 22.24 -12.25 7.89
C LYS A 184 21.73 -13.64 7.53
N THR A 185 22.21 -14.13 6.41
CA THR A 185 21.84 -15.44 5.88
C THR A 185 23.06 -16.27 5.57
N GLU A 186 22.90 -17.58 5.72
CA GLU A 186 23.85 -18.59 5.27
C GLU A 186 23.11 -19.56 4.36
N SER A 187 23.74 -19.97 3.26
CA SER A 187 23.22 -21.00 2.37
C SER A 187 24.20 -22.18 2.35
N GLY A 188 23.68 -23.39 2.29
CA GLY A 188 24.49 -24.61 2.24
C GLY A 188 23.70 -25.80 1.70
N ASP A 189 24.29 -26.98 1.78
CA ASP A 189 23.69 -28.22 1.25
C ASP A 189 22.37 -28.62 1.94
N TYR A 190 22.05 -28.00 3.08
CA TYR A 190 20.80 -28.21 3.81
C TYR A 190 19.67 -27.29 3.34
N GLY A 191 19.94 -26.25 2.54
CA GLY A 191 19.02 -25.16 2.24
C GLY A 191 19.62 -23.81 2.63
N TRP A 192 18.94 -23.05 3.49
CA TRP A 192 19.44 -21.76 3.98
C TRP A 192 18.94 -21.42 5.38
N SER A 193 19.64 -20.53 6.06
CA SER A 193 19.28 -19.99 7.37
C SER A 193 19.29 -18.47 7.38
N ALA A 194 18.56 -17.89 8.33
CA ALA A 194 18.54 -16.45 8.54
C ALA A 194 18.42 -16.08 10.03
N GLU A 195 19.18 -15.07 10.42
CA GLU A 195 19.14 -14.47 11.75
C GLU A 195 18.72 -13.02 11.66
N PHE A 196 17.60 -12.69 12.29
CA PHE A 196 17.04 -11.36 12.38
C PHE A 196 17.39 -10.76 13.74
N SER A 197 17.91 -9.54 13.74
CA SER A 197 18.09 -8.72 14.93
C SER A 197 17.28 -7.43 14.77
N ILE A 198 16.19 -7.34 15.53
CA ILE A 198 15.31 -6.17 15.56
C ILE A 198 15.55 -5.44 16.88
N PRO A 199 16.27 -4.31 16.88
CA PRO A 199 16.36 -3.45 18.05
C PRO A 199 14.96 -3.05 18.52
N LEU A 200 14.67 -3.20 19.81
CA LEU A 200 13.39 -2.83 20.39
C LEU A 200 13.08 -1.34 20.16
N LYS A 201 14.11 -0.48 20.07
CA LYS A 201 13.95 0.95 19.74
C LYS A 201 13.47 1.23 18.31
N SER A 202 13.51 0.25 17.42
CA SER A 202 13.07 0.39 16.02
C SER A 202 11.58 0.10 15.84
N ILE A 203 10.94 -0.58 16.79
CA ILE A 203 9.51 -0.90 16.78
C ILE A 203 8.79 -0.22 17.95
N ARG A 204 7.49 0.03 17.80
CA ARG A 204 6.68 0.64 18.86
C ARG A 204 5.93 -0.43 19.66
N PHE A 205 5.86 -0.27 20.97
CA PHE A 205 5.24 -1.26 21.87
C PHE A 205 4.78 -0.66 23.20
N ASN A 206 4.04 -1.43 23.99
CA ASN A 206 3.69 -1.10 25.37
C ASN A 206 4.71 -1.69 26.36
N SER A 207 5.36 -0.86 27.18
CA SER A 207 6.30 -1.32 28.22
C SER A 207 5.61 -2.01 29.40
N GLY A 208 6.36 -2.83 30.14
CA GLY A 208 5.94 -3.53 31.35
C GLY A 208 6.31 -5.01 31.34
N ASN A 209 5.91 -5.72 32.39
CA ASN A 209 6.23 -7.13 32.57
C ASN A 209 5.15 -8.04 31.98
N ASN A 210 5.56 -9.27 31.62
CA ASN A 210 4.70 -10.34 31.11
C ASN A 210 3.74 -9.89 30.00
N LYS A 211 4.27 -9.14 29.03
CA LYS A 211 3.53 -8.72 27.84
C LYS A 211 3.28 -9.90 26.92
N ILE A 212 2.21 -9.77 26.14
CA ILE A 212 1.80 -10.71 25.12
C ILE A 212 1.87 -9.98 23.80
N TRP A 213 2.57 -10.56 22.81
CA TRP A 213 2.53 -10.10 21.43
C TRP A 213 1.82 -11.14 20.57
N GLY A 214 1.14 -10.69 19.52
CA GLY A 214 0.70 -11.59 18.45
C GLY A 214 1.84 -11.89 17.50
N ILE A 215 1.96 -13.13 17.03
CA ILE A 215 3.01 -13.52 16.08
C ILE A 215 2.53 -14.61 15.11
N ASN A 216 2.98 -14.53 13.86
CA ASN A 216 2.84 -15.60 12.89
C ASN A 216 4.05 -15.65 11.97
N PHE A 217 4.28 -16.81 11.36
CA PHE A 217 5.39 -17.07 10.45
C PHE A 217 4.87 -17.55 9.10
N GLN A 218 5.54 -17.16 8.02
CA GLN A 218 5.27 -17.56 6.65
C GLN A 218 6.56 -18.07 6.01
N ARG A 219 6.48 -19.22 5.34
CA ARG A 219 7.53 -19.75 4.46
C ARG A 219 6.95 -19.84 3.04
N ASN A 220 7.66 -19.29 2.06
CA ASN A 220 7.34 -19.43 0.64
C ASN A 220 8.38 -20.34 -0.02
N ILE A 221 7.96 -21.46 -0.61
CA ILE A 221 8.85 -22.42 -1.29
C ILE A 221 8.58 -22.33 -2.79
N SER A 222 9.49 -21.67 -3.51
CA SER A 222 9.27 -21.21 -4.88
C SER A 222 9.04 -22.37 -5.86
N LYS A 223 9.85 -23.44 -5.75
CA LYS A 223 9.80 -24.62 -6.63
C LYS A 223 8.46 -25.36 -6.65
N ARG A 224 7.62 -25.17 -5.62
CA ARG A 224 6.26 -25.73 -5.53
C ARG A 224 5.16 -24.66 -5.58
N SER A 225 5.52 -23.39 -5.74
CA SER A 225 4.60 -22.25 -5.55
C SER A 225 3.85 -22.36 -4.21
N GLU A 226 4.54 -22.89 -3.20
CA GLU A 226 3.97 -23.24 -1.91
C GLU A 226 4.12 -22.08 -0.93
N THR A 227 3.07 -21.84 -0.15
CA THR A 227 3.11 -20.93 1.00
C THR A 227 2.58 -21.67 2.20
N ALA A 228 3.30 -21.62 3.31
CA ALA A 228 2.93 -22.27 4.55
C ALA A 228 2.99 -21.30 5.74
N TYR A 229 2.11 -21.50 6.72
CA TYR A 229 1.98 -20.68 7.91
C TYR A 229 2.07 -21.52 9.18
N TRP A 230 2.63 -20.94 10.25
CA TRP A 230 2.57 -21.57 11.57
C TRP A 230 1.15 -21.53 12.14
N ALA A 231 0.60 -20.34 12.37
CA ALA A 231 -0.82 -20.16 12.65
C ALA A 231 -1.58 -20.18 11.32
N ASN A 232 -1.98 -21.39 10.91
CA ASN A 232 -2.63 -21.63 9.64
C ASN A 232 -3.91 -20.80 9.45
N LEU A 233 -4.09 -20.23 8.26
CA LEU A 233 -5.13 -19.25 7.96
C LEU A 233 -6.26 -19.87 7.12
N PRO A 234 -7.51 -19.41 7.25
CA PRO A 234 -8.56 -19.74 6.29
C PRO A 234 -8.23 -19.20 4.89
N LEU A 235 -8.79 -19.82 3.86
CA LEU A 235 -8.71 -19.29 2.49
C LEU A 235 -9.20 -17.83 2.42
N GLY A 236 -8.53 -17.02 1.61
CA GLY A 236 -8.80 -15.60 1.44
C GLY A 236 -8.07 -14.67 2.41
N PHE A 237 -7.19 -15.21 3.26
CA PHE A 237 -6.33 -14.43 4.16
C PHE A 237 -4.84 -14.73 3.92
N ASP A 238 -4.01 -13.76 4.28
CA ASP A 238 -2.55 -13.83 4.29
C ASP A 238 -2.01 -13.50 5.70
N ILE A 239 -0.68 -13.47 5.85
CA ILE A 239 -0.01 -13.26 7.15
C ILE A 239 -0.48 -11.98 7.88
N LYS A 240 -1.02 -10.97 7.16
CA LYS A 240 -1.47 -9.69 7.74
C LYS A 240 -2.71 -9.83 8.63
N ARG A 241 -3.38 -11.00 8.65
CA ARG A 241 -4.53 -11.28 9.51
C ARG A 241 -4.13 -11.48 10.98
N LEU A 242 -3.78 -10.39 11.66
CA LEU A 242 -3.29 -10.36 13.04
C LEU A 242 -4.26 -10.97 14.06
N SER A 243 -5.57 -10.91 13.83
CA SER A 243 -6.58 -11.56 14.71
C SER A 243 -6.53 -13.09 14.72
N LEU A 244 -5.81 -13.70 13.79
CA LEU A 244 -5.58 -15.14 13.70
C LEU A 244 -4.13 -15.54 14.03
N ALA A 245 -3.27 -14.57 14.34
CA ALA A 245 -1.90 -14.84 14.77
C ALA A 245 -1.88 -15.62 16.10
N GLY A 246 -0.82 -16.41 16.30
CA GLY A 246 -0.54 -17.04 17.59
C GLY A 246 -0.10 -16.01 18.63
N LYS A 247 0.14 -16.47 19.86
CA LYS A 247 0.51 -15.61 20.99
C LYS A 247 1.91 -15.95 21.50
N MET A 248 2.73 -14.91 21.65
CA MET A 248 4.03 -14.98 22.28
C MET A 248 3.94 -14.33 23.65
N THR A 249 4.22 -15.09 24.71
CA THR A 249 4.02 -14.66 26.11
C THR A 249 5.34 -14.53 26.86
N GLY A 250 5.32 -13.84 28.02
CA GLY A 250 6.48 -13.75 28.91
C GLY A 250 7.47 -12.63 28.60
N ILE A 251 7.07 -11.65 27.77
CA ILE A 251 7.98 -10.59 27.33
C ILE A 251 8.06 -9.48 28.39
N ASN A 252 9.25 -9.20 28.90
CA ASN A 252 9.47 -8.09 29.84
C ASN A 252 10.14 -6.92 29.11
N LEU A 253 9.40 -5.84 28.91
CA LEU A 253 9.78 -4.73 28.04
C LEU A 253 10.03 -3.45 28.84
N LYS A 254 11.23 -2.88 28.69
CA LYS A 254 11.61 -1.58 29.25
C LYS A 254 11.47 -0.49 28.19
N SER A 255 11.36 0.76 28.62
CA SER A 255 11.31 1.88 27.71
C SER A 255 12.71 2.16 27.14
N PRO A 256 12.94 2.02 25.82
CA PRO A 256 14.19 2.46 25.24
C PRO A 256 14.14 3.98 25.09
N LYS A 257 15.24 4.66 25.43
CA LYS A 257 15.45 6.03 24.95
C LYS A 257 15.85 5.95 23.49
N ASN A 258 15.38 6.89 22.67
CA ASN A 258 15.68 6.90 21.25
C ASN A 258 15.61 8.35 20.74
N LEU A 259 16.77 8.88 20.37
CA LEU A 259 16.94 10.19 19.76
C LEU A 259 17.78 10.01 18.49
N LYS A 260 17.18 10.32 17.34
CA LYS A 260 17.85 10.29 16.05
C LYS A 260 17.88 11.68 15.45
N VAL A 261 19.02 12.06 14.90
CA VAL A 261 19.20 13.31 14.15
C VAL A 261 19.67 12.95 12.75
N ILE A 262 18.98 13.46 11.74
CA ILE A 262 19.15 13.07 10.33
C ILE A 262 19.36 14.34 9.50
N PRO A 263 20.55 14.95 9.50
CA PRO A 263 20.86 16.02 8.56
C PRO A 263 20.97 15.47 7.14
N TYR A 264 20.67 16.33 6.17
CA TYR A 264 20.94 16.06 4.77
C TYR A 264 21.50 17.30 4.07
N ALA A 265 22.25 17.03 3.00
CA ALA A 265 22.66 18.02 2.02
C ALA A 265 22.25 17.53 0.64
N LEU A 266 21.77 18.46 -0.19
CA LEU A 266 21.35 18.19 -1.55
C LEU A 266 21.96 19.22 -2.50
N THR A 267 22.40 18.76 -3.66
CA THR A 267 22.68 19.61 -4.80
C THR A 267 21.90 19.13 -6.01
N GLN A 268 21.29 20.06 -6.72
CA GLN A 268 20.60 19.80 -7.98
C GLN A 268 21.11 20.76 -9.03
N VAL A 269 21.41 20.23 -10.21
CA VAL A 269 21.64 21.00 -11.42
C VAL A 269 20.54 20.63 -12.39
N ALA A 270 19.76 21.62 -12.82
CA ALA A 270 18.73 21.44 -13.82
C ALA A 270 18.97 22.37 -15.01
N GLN A 271 18.65 21.86 -16.20
CA GLN A 271 18.63 22.61 -17.43
C GLN A 271 17.20 22.55 -17.95
N ASP A 272 16.52 23.70 -17.96
CA ASP A 272 15.21 23.85 -18.58
C ASP A 272 15.34 24.65 -19.87
N LYS A 273 15.11 23.99 -21.00
CA LYS A 273 15.14 24.60 -22.33
C LYS A 273 13.76 24.91 -22.89
N ILE A 274 12.68 24.60 -22.18
CA ILE A 274 11.29 24.81 -22.62
C ILE A 274 10.85 26.26 -22.35
N ILE A 275 11.16 26.82 -21.18
CA ILE A 275 10.59 28.11 -20.76
C ILE A 275 11.63 29.26 -20.81
N SER A 276 12.93 29.03 -20.60
CA SER A 276 13.92 30.15 -20.66
C SER A 276 15.39 29.84 -20.96
N LYS A 277 15.78 28.62 -21.41
CA LYS A 277 17.22 28.21 -21.52
C LYS A 277 18.01 28.56 -20.24
N LYS A 278 17.41 28.37 -19.07
CA LYS A 278 18.00 28.76 -17.80
C LYS A 278 18.57 27.52 -17.13
N ASN A 279 19.87 27.57 -16.90
CA ASN A 279 20.50 26.62 -16.00
C ASN A 279 20.18 27.08 -14.58
N SER A 280 19.63 26.18 -13.77
CA SER A 280 19.47 26.40 -12.34
C SER A 280 20.36 25.44 -11.58
N SER A 281 21.01 25.96 -10.55
CA SER A 281 21.73 25.16 -9.56
C SER A 281 21.15 25.49 -8.20
N ARG A 282 20.77 24.47 -7.44
CA ARG A 282 20.26 24.62 -6.08
C ARG A 282 21.11 23.79 -5.14
N ILE A 283 21.45 24.38 -4.00
CA ILE A 283 22.07 23.68 -2.88
C ILE A 283 21.15 23.89 -1.69
N ASP A 284 20.71 22.80 -1.08
CA ASP A 284 19.85 22.83 0.09
C ASP A 284 20.44 22.03 1.24
N PHE A 285 20.10 22.49 2.44
CA PHE A 285 20.38 21.79 3.68
C PHE A 285 19.11 21.73 4.51
N GLY A 286 18.92 20.60 5.19
CA GLY A 286 17.84 20.44 6.13
C GLY A 286 18.11 19.28 7.06
N GLY A 287 17.12 18.94 7.88
CA GLY A 287 17.27 17.81 8.77
C GLY A 287 16.01 17.46 9.53
N ASP A 288 15.98 16.20 9.94
CA ASP A 288 14.91 15.64 10.74
C ASP A 288 15.42 15.23 12.12
N ILE A 289 14.59 15.38 13.14
CA ILE A 289 14.83 14.86 14.49
C ILE A 289 13.69 13.90 14.82
N LYS A 290 14.03 12.72 15.31
CA LYS A 290 13.06 11.76 15.84
C LYS A 290 13.36 11.47 17.31
N TYR A 291 12.40 11.72 18.18
CA TYR A 291 12.53 11.50 19.62
C TYR A 291 11.38 10.67 20.16
N SER A 292 11.68 9.56 20.84
CA SER A 292 10.66 8.73 21.48
C SER A 292 10.25 9.32 22.83
N LEU A 293 9.04 9.85 22.91
CA LEU A 293 8.43 10.34 24.15
C LEU A 293 8.11 9.17 25.09
N THR A 294 7.61 8.08 24.51
CA THR A 294 7.42 6.77 25.16
C THR A 294 7.76 5.68 24.13
N PRO A 295 7.83 4.39 24.51
CA PRO A 295 8.05 3.31 23.53
C PRO A 295 6.93 3.19 22.50
N GLY A 296 5.76 3.78 22.79
CA GLY A 296 4.62 3.83 21.89
C GLY A 296 4.44 5.14 21.16
N LEU A 297 5.08 6.24 21.57
CA LEU A 297 4.79 7.60 21.09
C LEU A 297 6.07 8.35 20.67
N THR A 298 6.07 8.91 19.47
CA THR A 298 7.25 9.59 18.88
C THR A 298 6.91 11.01 18.47
N LEU A 299 7.86 11.91 18.72
CA LEU A 299 7.93 13.26 18.18
C LEU A 299 8.90 13.27 17.00
N ASP A 300 8.41 13.65 15.83
CA ASP A 300 9.20 13.95 14.64
C ASP A 300 9.20 15.46 14.43
N LEU A 301 10.38 16.04 14.20
CA LEU A 301 10.56 17.44 13.82
C LEU A 301 11.28 17.47 12.47
N THR A 302 10.90 18.38 11.60
CA THR A 302 11.55 18.57 10.31
C THR A 302 11.78 20.05 10.04
N TYR A 303 12.93 20.36 9.46
CA TYR A 303 13.29 21.69 8.99
C TYR A 303 13.79 21.59 7.56
N ASN A 304 13.22 22.43 6.68
CA ASN A 304 13.45 22.43 5.24
C ASN A 304 13.38 21.00 4.69
N THR A 305 12.21 20.37 4.72
CA THR A 305 12.11 18.96 4.29
C THR A 305 12.25 18.86 2.77
N ASP A 306 13.16 17.98 2.31
CA ASP A 306 13.39 17.78 0.88
C ASP A 306 12.71 16.50 0.36
N PHE A 307 12.21 16.60 -0.87
CA PHE A 307 11.43 15.58 -1.57
C PHE A 307 12.22 14.82 -2.63
N ALA A 308 13.46 15.19 -2.91
CA ALA A 308 14.21 14.66 -4.06
C ALA A 308 14.68 13.20 -3.93
N GLN A 309 14.42 12.53 -2.79
CA GLN A 309 14.64 11.08 -2.63
C GLN A 309 13.57 10.23 -3.29
N VAL A 310 12.43 10.84 -3.65
CA VAL A 310 11.26 10.13 -4.12
C VAL A 310 11.45 9.74 -5.57
N GLU A 311 11.16 8.46 -5.87
CA GLU A 311 11.09 7.96 -7.24
C GLU A 311 10.08 8.77 -8.05
N VAL A 312 10.47 9.18 -9.27
CA VAL A 312 9.61 9.95 -10.17
C VAL A 312 8.32 9.15 -10.47
N ASP A 313 7.19 9.85 -10.52
CA ASP A 313 5.93 9.23 -10.90
C ASP A 313 5.97 8.79 -12.38
N ASP A 314 5.42 7.62 -12.67
CA ASP A 314 5.34 7.08 -14.02
C ASP A 314 4.53 8.05 -14.90
N GLN A 315 4.97 8.26 -16.14
CA GLN A 315 4.18 8.99 -17.12
C GLN A 315 2.91 8.20 -17.44
N GLN A 316 1.76 8.87 -17.37
CA GLN A 316 0.44 8.27 -17.61
C GLN A 316 -0.39 9.19 -18.49
N VAL A 317 -1.09 8.61 -19.47
CA VAL A 317 -2.14 9.31 -20.21
C VAL A 317 -3.45 9.06 -19.48
N ASN A 318 -4.08 10.12 -18.99
CA ASN A 318 -5.40 9.99 -18.41
C ASN A 318 -6.42 9.68 -19.52
N LEU A 319 -6.92 8.45 -19.56
CA LEU A 319 -7.97 8.01 -20.49
C LEU A 319 -9.35 7.99 -19.82
N ASP A 320 -9.50 8.76 -18.74
CA ASP A 320 -10.73 8.90 -17.98
C ASP A 320 -10.92 10.39 -17.63
N ARG A 321 -12.11 10.76 -17.18
CA ARG A 321 -12.46 12.14 -16.79
C ARG A 321 -12.07 12.50 -15.37
N PHE A 322 -11.40 11.61 -14.64
CA PHE A 322 -11.03 11.81 -13.23
C PHE A 322 -9.53 11.94 -13.04
N ASN A 323 -9.13 12.75 -12.06
CA ASN A 323 -7.74 12.93 -11.73
C ASN A 323 -7.07 11.61 -11.29
N LEU A 324 -5.79 11.50 -11.65
CA LEU A 324 -4.95 10.36 -11.28
C LEU A 324 -4.58 10.42 -9.79
N PHE A 325 -4.50 9.26 -9.14
CA PHE A 325 -4.06 9.15 -7.74
C PHE A 325 -2.60 8.68 -7.68
N PHE A 326 -1.74 9.50 -7.07
CA PHE A 326 -0.32 9.19 -6.82
C PHE A 326 -0.07 9.05 -5.31
N PRO A 327 0.46 7.93 -4.81
CA PRO A 327 0.65 7.74 -3.37
C PRO A 327 1.71 8.69 -2.78
N GLU A 328 1.67 8.86 -1.46
CA GLU A 328 2.74 9.51 -0.69
C GLU A 328 3.98 8.61 -0.63
N LYS A 329 5.17 9.20 -0.80
CA LYS A 329 6.46 8.51 -0.83
C LYS A 329 7.53 9.21 0.03
N ARG A 330 7.24 10.37 0.63
CA ARG A 330 8.21 11.15 1.40
C ARG A 330 8.38 10.61 2.83
N PRO A 331 9.60 10.26 3.29
CA PRO A 331 9.82 9.58 4.57
C PRO A 331 9.16 10.23 5.79
N PHE A 332 9.15 11.57 5.86
CA PHE A 332 8.49 12.28 6.96
C PHE A 332 7.01 11.90 7.06
N PHE A 333 6.26 11.84 5.95
CA PHE A 333 4.82 11.58 5.96
C PHE A 333 4.46 10.10 6.02
N LEU A 334 5.42 9.18 5.85
CA LEU A 334 5.16 7.74 5.74
C LEU A 334 5.00 7.06 7.10
N GLU A 335 5.81 7.39 8.10
CA GLU A 335 5.74 6.72 9.40
C GLU A 335 4.38 6.97 10.09
N ASN A 336 3.69 5.90 10.52
CA ASN A 336 2.34 5.96 11.08
C ASN A 336 1.28 6.63 10.16
N ALA A 337 1.52 6.77 8.85
CA ALA A 337 0.60 7.44 7.92
C ALA A 337 -0.83 6.86 7.98
N GLY A 338 -0.95 5.54 8.11
CA GLY A 338 -2.25 4.88 8.21
C GLY A 338 -3.05 5.25 9.45
N GLN A 339 -2.44 5.83 10.49
CA GLN A 339 -3.17 6.35 11.65
C GLN A 339 -4.00 7.59 11.29
N PHE A 340 -3.51 8.44 10.38
CA PHE A 340 -4.18 9.66 9.92
C PHE A 340 -5.24 9.40 8.84
N SER A 341 -5.29 8.18 8.29
CA SER A 341 -6.21 7.80 7.22
C SER A 341 -7.65 7.71 7.74
N VAL A 342 -8.54 8.53 7.18
CA VAL A 342 -10.00 8.41 7.31
C VAL A 342 -10.61 8.66 5.95
N GLY A 343 -11.61 7.84 5.58
CA GLY A 343 -12.28 7.94 4.29
C GLY A 343 -12.27 6.64 3.50
N SER A 344 -12.33 6.74 2.17
CA SER A 344 -12.10 5.67 1.20
C SER A 344 -10.83 5.96 0.40
N PRO A 345 -9.70 5.30 0.70
CA PRO A 345 -8.43 5.55 0.02
C PRO A 345 -8.54 5.53 -1.50
N GLY A 346 -8.05 6.58 -2.14
CA GLY A 346 -8.06 6.77 -3.59
C GLY A 346 -9.41 7.17 -4.19
N GLU A 347 -10.38 7.58 -3.35
CA GLU A 347 -11.70 8.07 -3.77
C GLU A 347 -12.15 9.27 -2.94
N VAL A 348 -12.16 9.14 -1.61
CA VAL A 348 -12.47 10.20 -0.63
C VAL A 348 -11.48 10.07 0.52
N ASP A 349 -10.34 10.74 0.44
CA ASP A 349 -9.38 10.84 1.52
C ASP A 349 -9.56 12.17 2.24
N LEU A 350 -9.85 12.14 3.55
CA LEU A 350 -10.08 13.36 4.32
C LEU A 350 -8.78 14.10 4.64
N PHE A 351 -7.68 13.37 4.67
CA PHE A 351 -6.33 13.89 4.79
C PHE A 351 -5.43 13.16 3.81
N PHE A 352 -4.72 13.91 2.98
CA PHE A 352 -3.79 13.39 2.01
C PHE A 352 -2.52 14.23 2.04
N SER A 353 -1.51 13.74 2.78
CA SER A 353 -0.28 14.50 3.05
C SER A 353 0.43 15.02 1.79
N ARG A 354 0.24 14.35 0.64
CA ARG A 354 0.79 14.78 -0.65
C ARG A 354 0.31 16.16 -1.09
N ARG A 355 -0.83 16.66 -0.60
CA ARG A 355 -1.30 18.04 -0.82
C ARG A 355 -0.43 19.08 -0.10
N ILE A 356 0.31 18.69 0.94
CA ILE A 356 1.23 19.59 1.64
C ILE A 356 2.54 19.64 0.86
N GLY A 357 2.90 20.82 0.36
CA GLY A 357 4.14 21.03 -0.40
C GLY A 357 4.03 20.79 -1.90
N ILE A 358 2.82 20.57 -2.44
CA ILE A 358 2.56 20.46 -3.88
C ILE A 358 1.33 21.31 -4.22
N GLY A 359 1.52 22.32 -5.06
CA GLY A 359 0.49 23.22 -5.55
C GLY A 359 -0.30 22.67 -6.72
N ASP A 360 -1.30 23.42 -7.17
CA ASP A 360 -2.09 23.07 -8.34
C ASP A 360 -1.19 23.01 -9.59
N GLY A 361 -1.37 21.95 -10.40
CA GLY A 361 -0.49 21.68 -11.55
C GLY A 361 0.82 20.96 -11.21
N GLY A 362 1.07 20.61 -9.95
CA GLY A 362 2.24 19.83 -9.54
C GLY A 362 3.49 20.66 -9.20
N SER A 363 3.34 21.98 -9.08
CA SER A 363 4.41 22.88 -8.62
C SER A 363 4.85 22.53 -7.19
N LEU A 364 6.15 22.55 -6.93
CA LEU A 364 6.67 22.28 -5.59
C LEU A 364 6.54 23.53 -4.72
N VAL A 365 5.86 23.38 -3.58
CA VAL A 365 5.76 24.43 -2.56
C VAL A 365 6.73 24.08 -1.44
N PRO A 366 7.74 24.91 -1.14
CA PRO A 366 8.70 24.63 -0.07
C PRO A 366 8.01 24.45 1.28
N ILE A 367 8.40 23.40 2.01
CA ILE A 367 8.00 23.22 3.42
C ILE A 367 9.11 23.77 4.30
N ILE A 368 8.81 24.85 5.02
CA ILE A 368 9.76 25.55 5.90
C ILE A 368 10.12 24.64 7.08
N GLY A 369 9.13 23.97 7.64
CA GLY A 369 9.31 23.01 8.72
C GLY A 369 7.99 22.51 9.27
N GLY A 370 8.08 21.61 10.23
CA GLY A 370 6.91 21.10 10.91
C GLY A 370 7.23 20.09 11.99
N SER A 371 6.16 19.65 12.64
CA SER A 371 6.22 18.70 13.73
C SER A 371 5.11 17.67 13.60
N ARG A 372 5.39 16.45 14.07
CA ARG A 372 4.40 15.40 14.19
C ARG A 372 4.61 14.66 15.51
N VAL A 373 3.53 14.47 16.26
CA VAL A 373 3.49 13.51 17.36
C VAL A 373 2.58 12.37 16.92
N SER A 374 3.11 11.15 16.82
CA SER A 374 2.31 10.00 16.40
C SER A 374 2.69 8.73 17.15
N GLY A 375 1.71 7.84 17.31
CA GLY A 375 1.90 6.57 17.99
C GLY A 375 0.69 6.16 18.84
N LYS A 376 0.95 5.37 19.87
CA LYS A 376 -0.07 4.73 20.70
C LYS A 376 0.21 4.89 22.18
N VAL A 377 -0.83 5.21 22.94
CA VAL A 377 -0.85 5.22 24.41
C VAL A 377 -1.84 4.15 24.86
N GLY A 378 -1.32 3.01 25.32
CA GLY A 378 -2.15 1.84 25.62
C GLY A 378 -2.83 1.31 24.35
N GLN A 379 -4.15 1.45 24.28
CA GLN A 379 -4.95 1.06 23.10
C GLN A 379 -5.42 2.25 22.25
N THR A 380 -5.04 3.47 22.60
CA THR A 380 -5.45 4.69 21.90
C THR A 380 -4.31 5.17 21.00
N ASN A 381 -4.57 5.20 19.69
CA ASN A 381 -3.69 5.83 18.72
C ASN A 381 -3.91 7.35 18.75
N VAL A 382 -2.83 8.12 18.73
CA VAL A 382 -2.84 9.59 18.76
C VAL A 382 -1.94 10.09 17.65
N GLY A 383 -2.42 11.04 16.87
CA GLY A 383 -1.68 11.71 15.81
C GLY A 383 -1.93 13.21 15.84
N LEU A 384 -0.88 14.00 15.99
CA LEU A 384 -0.89 15.46 15.85
C LEU A 384 0.15 15.82 14.79
N LEU A 385 -0.20 16.67 13.84
CA LEU A 385 0.71 17.15 12.81
C LEU A 385 0.49 18.65 12.61
N ASN A 386 1.59 19.39 12.50
CA ASN A 386 1.57 20.80 12.17
C ASN A 386 2.70 21.10 11.17
N MET A 387 2.37 21.72 10.03
CA MET A 387 3.31 21.98 8.94
C MET A 387 3.14 23.40 8.40
N PHE A 388 4.26 24.02 8.03
CA PHE A 388 4.29 25.34 7.41
C PHE A 388 4.89 25.26 6.01
N THR A 389 4.20 25.84 5.03
CA THR A 389 4.73 26.02 3.68
C THR A 389 5.00 27.48 3.39
N ASP A 390 5.99 27.73 2.54
CA ASP A 390 6.29 29.07 2.04
C ASP A 390 5.36 29.48 0.90
N GLU A 391 5.50 30.73 0.46
CA GLU A 391 4.80 31.26 -0.72
C GLU A 391 5.52 30.85 -2.01
N VAL A 392 4.76 30.76 -3.10
CA VAL A 392 5.29 30.54 -4.45
C VAL A 392 4.75 31.62 -5.36
N GLU A 393 5.67 32.38 -5.95
CA GLU A 393 5.36 33.36 -6.98
C GLU A 393 5.11 32.66 -8.32
N ILE A 394 4.03 33.03 -9.00
CA ILE A 394 3.69 32.59 -10.36
C ILE A 394 3.64 33.86 -11.22
N ASP A 395 4.49 33.93 -12.24
CA ASP A 395 4.59 35.06 -13.17
C ASP A 395 4.83 36.45 -12.51
N GLY A 396 5.45 36.47 -11.33
CA GLY A 396 5.78 37.69 -10.60
C GLY A 396 4.72 38.17 -9.60
N ASP A 397 3.60 37.45 -9.49
CA ASP A 397 2.56 37.65 -8.46
C ASP A 397 2.54 36.47 -7.47
N ILE A 398 2.04 36.68 -6.25
CA ILE A 398 1.88 35.60 -5.26
C ILE A 398 0.80 34.63 -5.76
N GLY A 399 1.22 33.50 -6.32
CA GLY A 399 0.32 32.46 -6.82
C GLY A 399 -0.14 31.50 -5.73
N ILE A 400 0.75 31.16 -4.79
CA ILE A 400 0.46 30.33 -3.61
C ILE A 400 0.94 31.08 -2.38
N VAL A 401 0.05 31.28 -1.42
CA VAL A 401 0.33 32.00 -0.17
C VAL A 401 0.94 31.07 0.89
N LYS A 402 1.57 31.63 1.93
CA LYS A 402 2.06 30.85 3.07
C LYS A 402 0.91 30.15 3.77
N ASN A 403 1.07 28.88 4.10
CA ASN A 403 0.01 28.08 4.71
C ASN A 403 0.47 27.38 5.99
N ASN A 404 -0.45 27.27 6.95
CA ASN A 404 -0.36 26.36 8.09
C ASN A 404 -1.34 25.21 7.90
N TYR A 405 -0.83 23.98 7.99
CA TYR A 405 -1.62 22.76 8.00
C TYR A 405 -1.59 22.15 9.39
N SER A 406 -2.75 21.91 9.99
CA SER A 406 -2.90 21.28 11.30
C SER A 406 -3.79 20.05 11.20
N VAL A 407 -3.35 18.94 11.77
CA VAL A 407 -4.11 17.68 11.79
C VAL A 407 -4.10 17.11 13.19
N ALA A 408 -5.26 16.69 13.67
CA ALA A 408 -5.41 15.99 14.94
C ALA A 408 -6.26 14.73 14.74
N ARG A 409 -5.77 13.61 15.26
CA ARG A 409 -6.36 12.29 15.12
C ARG A 409 -6.31 11.56 16.46
N VAL A 410 -7.43 10.98 16.86
CA VAL A 410 -7.49 10.03 17.95
C VAL A 410 -8.31 8.81 17.53
N ASN A 411 -7.82 7.60 17.78
CA ASN A 411 -8.53 6.35 17.47
C ASN A 411 -8.31 5.32 18.57
N HIS A 412 -9.37 4.87 19.22
CA HIS A 412 -9.30 3.88 20.29
C HIS A 412 -9.64 2.48 19.78
N ASP A 413 -8.72 1.53 19.96
CA ASP A 413 -8.91 0.13 19.60
C ASP A 413 -9.45 -0.70 20.77
N PHE A 414 -10.61 -1.31 20.60
CA PHE A 414 -11.19 -2.22 21.59
C PHE A 414 -10.54 -3.61 21.44
N ALA A 415 -9.53 -3.89 22.27
CA ALA A 415 -8.65 -5.07 22.19
C ALA A 415 -9.38 -6.43 22.09
N LYS A 416 -10.63 -6.51 22.59
CA LYS A 416 -11.41 -7.76 22.65
C LYS A 416 -12.34 -7.95 21.45
N SER A 417 -12.57 -6.95 20.61
CA SER A 417 -13.67 -6.95 19.64
C SER A 417 -13.28 -6.57 18.21
N ARG A 418 -11.98 -6.47 17.85
CA ARG A 418 -11.51 -5.97 16.52
C ARG A 418 -12.28 -4.72 16.07
N SER A 419 -12.66 -3.90 17.04
CA SER A 419 -13.50 -2.72 16.86
C SER A 419 -12.70 -1.50 17.24
N SER A 420 -13.04 -0.36 16.65
CA SER A 420 -12.40 0.92 16.95
C SER A 420 -13.38 2.07 16.75
N LEU A 421 -13.09 3.18 17.43
CA LEU A 421 -13.80 4.44 17.28
C LEU A 421 -12.78 5.56 17.27
N GLY A 422 -12.93 6.49 16.33
CA GLY A 422 -12.00 7.58 16.18
C GLY A 422 -12.63 8.89 15.72
N GLY A 423 -11.84 9.94 15.86
CA GLY A 423 -12.11 11.27 15.34
C GLY A 423 -10.89 11.82 14.60
N LEU A 424 -11.15 12.68 13.62
CA LEU A 424 -10.16 13.41 12.83
C LEU A 424 -10.57 14.87 12.71
N PHE A 425 -9.58 15.75 12.82
CA PHE A 425 -9.67 17.16 12.47
C PHE A 425 -8.51 17.50 11.53
N VAL A 426 -8.80 18.19 10.44
CA VAL A 426 -7.82 18.69 9.47
C VAL A 426 -8.13 20.16 9.23
N ASN A 427 -7.10 21.00 9.25
CA ASN A 427 -7.23 22.42 9.02
C ASN A 427 -6.11 22.91 8.10
N ARG A 428 -6.46 23.75 7.13
CA ARG A 428 -5.53 24.55 6.34
C ARG A 428 -5.91 26.01 6.51
N ASN A 429 -4.91 26.86 6.74
CA ASN A 429 -5.10 28.28 6.96
C ASN A 429 -4.01 29.08 6.20
N GLY A 430 -4.45 29.98 5.33
CA GLY A 430 -3.60 31.00 4.70
C GLY A 430 -3.09 31.98 5.74
N ILE A 431 -1.78 32.10 5.86
CA ILE A 431 -1.15 32.99 6.84
C ILE A 431 -1.20 34.42 6.29
N GLY A 432 -1.81 35.32 7.06
CA GLY A 432 -1.91 36.74 6.71
C GLY A 432 -3.11 37.10 5.82
N ILE A 433 -3.98 36.14 5.50
CA ILE A 433 -5.17 36.36 4.66
C ILE A 433 -6.42 35.98 5.45
N SER A 434 -7.35 36.92 5.59
CA SER A 434 -8.65 36.68 6.22
C SER A 434 -9.53 35.83 5.31
N ASP A 435 -10.34 34.95 5.89
CA ASP A 435 -11.27 34.07 5.17
C ASP A 435 -10.62 33.11 4.17
N ASP A 436 -9.33 32.82 4.34
CA ASP A 436 -8.61 31.78 3.59
C ASP A 436 -8.31 30.57 4.48
N TYR A 437 -9.34 29.76 4.74
CA TYR A 437 -9.20 28.56 5.54
C TYR A 437 -10.11 27.43 5.06
N ASN A 438 -9.73 26.20 5.40
CA ASN A 438 -10.51 25.00 5.18
C ASN A 438 -10.39 24.10 6.39
N SER A 439 -11.52 23.69 6.95
CA SER A 439 -11.57 22.79 8.10
C SER A 439 -12.40 21.56 7.79
N VAL A 440 -11.91 20.38 8.14
CA VAL A 440 -12.63 19.11 8.00
C VAL A 440 -12.65 18.40 9.33
N PHE A 441 -13.84 17.98 9.75
CA PHE A 441 -14.06 17.14 10.92
C PHE A 441 -14.62 15.80 10.48
N ALA A 442 -14.24 14.73 11.18
CA ALA A 442 -14.82 13.41 10.96
C ALA A 442 -14.88 12.56 12.23
N LEU A 443 -15.86 11.67 12.26
CA LEU A 443 -15.94 10.54 13.18
C LEU A 443 -15.94 9.27 12.36
N ASP A 444 -15.10 8.31 12.74
CA ASP A 444 -14.93 7.04 12.04
C ASP A 444 -15.00 5.87 13.01
N GLY A 445 -15.38 4.70 12.51
CA GLY A 445 -15.47 3.52 13.36
C GLY A 445 -15.44 2.22 12.60
N LYS A 446 -15.01 1.19 13.32
CA LYS A 446 -15.04 -0.21 12.91
C LYS A 446 -15.71 -1.01 14.00
N LEU A 447 -16.68 -1.84 13.60
CA LEU A 447 -17.31 -2.84 14.45
C LEU A 447 -16.92 -4.22 13.94
N GLY A 448 -16.03 -4.90 14.66
CA GLY A 448 -15.63 -6.28 14.39
C GLY A 448 -16.67 -7.27 14.92
N LEU A 449 -17.22 -8.10 14.03
CA LEU A 449 -18.18 -9.15 14.37
C LEU A 449 -17.47 -10.51 14.33
N GLY A 450 -16.93 -10.90 15.50
CA GLY A 450 -16.10 -12.08 15.65
C GLY A 450 -14.86 -12.02 14.74
N LYS A 451 -14.50 -13.14 14.13
CA LYS A 451 -13.34 -13.25 13.21
C LYS A 451 -13.72 -13.16 11.73
N LYS A 452 -15.02 -13.09 11.42
CA LYS A 452 -15.57 -13.31 10.07
C LYS A 452 -16.13 -12.07 9.40
N ALA A 453 -16.70 -11.15 10.17
CA ALA A 453 -17.40 -9.99 9.62
C ALA A 453 -16.98 -8.69 10.31
N GLN A 454 -17.27 -7.58 9.66
CA GLN A 454 -17.12 -6.25 10.22
C GLN A 454 -17.99 -5.23 9.50
N ILE A 455 -18.29 -4.14 10.20
CA ILE A 455 -18.91 -2.94 9.63
C ILE A 455 -17.94 -1.79 9.86
N THR A 456 -17.68 -1.01 8.82
CA THR A 456 -16.80 0.16 8.86
C THR A 456 -17.52 1.36 8.30
N GLY A 457 -17.19 2.56 8.77
CA GLY A 457 -17.78 3.77 8.24
C GLY A 457 -17.18 5.04 8.83
N TYR A 458 -17.53 6.15 8.21
CA TYR A 458 -17.22 7.49 8.72
C TYR A 458 -18.36 8.44 8.37
N ILE A 459 -18.46 9.51 9.15
CA ILE A 459 -19.21 10.73 8.84
C ILE A 459 -18.25 11.90 8.91
N SER A 460 -18.40 12.86 8.02
CA SER A 460 -17.53 14.02 7.92
C SER A 460 -18.28 15.26 7.47
N LYS A 461 -17.75 16.41 7.89
CA LYS A 461 -18.19 17.73 7.46
C LYS A 461 -16.97 18.59 7.12
N SER A 462 -17.01 19.31 6.00
CA SER A 462 -16.07 20.38 5.70
C SER A 462 -16.66 21.76 6.03
N THR A 463 -15.81 22.76 6.19
CA THR A 463 -16.18 24.16 6.32
C THR A 463 -15.19 24.97 5.51
N THR A 464 -15.71 25.66 4.52
CA THR A 464 -14.95 26.48 3.57
C THR A 464 -15.69 27.80 3.40
N PRO A 465 -15.04 28.96 3.57
CA PRO A 465 -15.64 30.26 3.29
C PRO A 465 -16.32 30.29 1.91
N GLY A 466 -17.54 30.84 1.87
CA GLY A 466 -18.38 30.89 0.67
C GLY A 466 -19.26 29.66 0.43
N ILE A 467 -18.97 28.50 1.04
CA ILE A 467 -19.80 27.29 0.92
C ILE A 467 -20.68 27.16 2.17
N LYS A 468 -22.00 26.97 1.99
CA LYS A 468 -22.98 26.95 3.10
C LYS A 468 -23.94 25.76 3.12
N SER A 469 -23.86 24.85 2.15
CA SER A 469 -24.81 23.74 2.05
C SER A 469 -24.17 22.47 1.51
N ARG A 470 -24.72 21.31 1.91
CA ARG A 470 -24.26 19.98 1.48
C ARG A 470 -22.76 19.75 1.67
N GLU A 471 -22.25 20.19 2.82
CA GLU A 471 -20.85 20.10 3.21
C GLU A 471 -20.51 18.74 3.86
N HIS A 472 -21.27 17.68 3.59
CA HIS A 472 -21.17 16.40 4.28
C HIS A 472 -20.55 15.31 3.40
N ALA A 473 -19.89 14.34 4.02
CA ALA A 473 -19.57 13.07 3.39
C ALA A 473 -19.73 11.93 4.40
N PHE A 474 -20.23 10.78 3.96
CA PHE A 474 -20.25 9.59 4.80
C PHE A 474 -20.14 8.31 4.01
N LYS A 475 -19.72 7.26 4.70
CA LYS A 475 -19.70 5.89 4.18
C LYS A 475 -20.11 4.90 5.25
N ILE A 476 -20.81 3.85 4.82
CA ILE A 476 -20.95 2.61 5.57
C ILE A 476 -20.59 1.43 4.65
N LEU A 477 -19.84 0.47 5.17
CA LEU A 477 -19.40 -0.73 4.46
C LEU A 477 -19.46 -1.93 5.39
N ALA A 478 -20.28 -2.92 5.03
CA ALA A 478 -20.31 -4.21 5.68
C ALA A 478 -19.49 -5.22 4.86
N VAL A 479 -18.62 -5.98 5.54
CA VAL A 479 -17.78 -7.01 4.95
C VAL A 479 -17.94 -8.31 5.72
N TYR A 480 -18.20 -9.40 5.02
CA TYR A 480 -18.04 -10.77 5.50
C TYR A 480 -16.91 -11.42 4.72
N ASN A 481 -15.83 -11.80 5.41
CA ASN A 481 -14.69 -12.50 4.82
C ASN A 481 -14.35 -13.73 5.67
N TRP A 482 -14.58 -14.92 5.11
CA TRP A 482 -14.21 -16.17 5.78
C TRP A 482 -14.15 -17.35 4.81
N ASN A 483 -13.05 -18.10 4.87
CA ASN A 483 -12.92 -19.40 4.19
C ASN A 483 -13.29 -19.33 2.70
N GLY A 484 -12.70 -18.38 2.00
CA GLY A 484 -12.88 -18.10 0.59
C GLY A 484 -14.11 -17.29 0.22
N TRP A 485 -15.06 -17.03 1.13
CA TRP A 485 -16.13 -16.06 0.87
C TRP A 485 -15.63 -14.65 1.14
N ASN A 486 -15.89 -13.73 0.21
CA ASN A 486 -15.74 -12.28 0.42
C ASN A 486 -17.02 -11.59 -0.08
N LEU A 487 -17.86 -11.16 0.86
CA LEU A 487 -19.09 -10.44 0.59
C LEU A 487 -18.94 -9.01 1.08
N ARG A 488 -19.26 -8.04 0.23
CA ARG A 488 -19.21 -6.61 0.57
C ARG A 488 -20.51 -5.94 0.16
N ALA A 489 -21.00 -5.05 0.99
CA ALA A 489 -22.10 -4.15 0.66
C ALA A 489 -21.82 -2.78 1.28
N GLY A 490 -21.83 -1.74 0.45
CA GLY A 490 -21.47 -0.39 0.87
C GLY A 490 -22.38 0.68 0.30
N TYR A 491 -22.44 1.80 1.00
CA TYR A 491 -23.06 3.03 0.52
C TYR A 491 -22.18 4.20 0.92
N THR A 492 -21.84 5.04 -0.06
CA THR A 492 -21.08 6.29 0.15
C THR A 492 -21.90 7.46 -0.38
N GLU A 493 -21.88 8.58 0.31
CA GLU A 493 -22.48 9.82 -0.16
C GLU A 493 -21.52 10.98 0.10
N VAL A 494 -21.32 11.82 -0.91
CA VAL A 494 -20.50 13.03 -0.85
C VAL A 494 -21.36 14.17 -1.34
N GLY A 495 -21.60 15.14 -0.46
CA GLY A 495 -22.36 16.34 -0.76
C GLY A 495 -21.63 17.26 -1.75
N GLU A 496 -22.41 18.11 -2.40
CA GLU A 496 -21.93 19.04 -3.43
C GLU A 496 -20.99 20.11 -2.89
N GLY A 497 -21.21 20.57 -1.65
CA GLY A 497 -20.35 21.53 -0.97
C GLY A 497 -19.25 20.89 -0.13
N PHE A 498 -19.07 19.56 -0.20
CA PHE A 498 -18.00 18.90 0.56
C PHE A 498 -16.66 19.13 -0.13
N ASN A 499 -15.73 19.78 0.57
CA ASN A 499 -14.44 20.20 0.02
C ASN A 499 -13.30 20.01 1.03
N PRO A 500 -12.63 18.85 1.06
CA PRO A 500 -11.44 18.64 1.88
C PRO A 500 -10.19 19.09 1.12
N GLU A 501 -9.76 20.35 1.26
CA GLU A 501 -8.63 20.92 0.50
C GLU A 501 -7.30 20.21 0.75
N VAL A 502 -7.07 19.73 1.97
CA VAL A 502 -5.88 18.95 2.35
C VAL A 502 -6.08 17.45 2.07
N GLY A 503 -7.24 17.06 1.57
CA GLY A 503 -7.62 15.70 1.24
C GLY A 503 -7.50 15.38 -0.26
N PHE A 504 -8.16 14.31 -0.66
CA PHE A 504 -8.33 13.92 -2.06
C PHE A 504 -9.77 13.51 -2.33
N LEU A 505 -10.41 14.16 -3.30
CA LEU A 505 -11.69 13.74 -3.87
C LEU A 505 -11.48 13.34 -5.31
N GLN A 506 -11.78 12.09 -5.63
CA GLN A 506 -11.84 11.62 -7.03
C GLN A 506 -13.07 12.20 -7.74
N ARG A 507 -14.19 12.34 -7.02
CA ARG A 507 -15.47 12.86 -7.50
C ARG A 507 -16.16 13.65 -6.39
N SER A 508 -16.92 14.67 -6.75
CA SER A 508 -17.83 15.39 -5.85
C SER A 508 -19.29 15.02 -6.13
N ALA A 509 -20.20 15.42 -5.23
CA ALA A 509 -21.64 15.42 -5.46
C ALA A 509 -22.30 14.08 -5.87
N PHE A 510 -21.94 12.96 -5.23
CA PHE A 510 -22.44 11.63 -5.62
C PHE A 510 -23.00 10.80 -4.46
N LYS A 511 -23.86 9.84 -4.82
CA LYS A 511 -24.33 8.71 -4.01
C LYS A 511 -23.89 7.41 -4.68
N LYS A 512 -23.28 6.51 -3.93
CA LYS A 512 -22.67 5.29 -4.46
C LYS A 512 -23.06 4.04 -3.65
N PRO A 513 -24.09 3.29 -4.08
CA PRO A 513 -24.23 1.90 -3.69
C PRO A 513 -23.15 1.03 -4.36
N GLU A 514 -22.57 0.11 -3.60
CA GLU A 514 -21.59 -0.86 -4.10
C GLU A 514 -21.77 -2.24 -3.45
N PHE A 515 -21.43 -3.31 -4.18
CA PHE A 515 -21.35 -4.66 -3.61
C PHE A 515 -20.29 -5.53 -4.29
N LEU A 516 -19.86 -6.57 -3.59
CA LEU A 516 -19.04 -7.65 -4.09
C LEU A 516 -19.57 -8.98 -3.55
N ILE A 517 -19.70 -9.97 -4.42
CA ILE A 517 -19.88 -11.37 -4.06
C ILE A 517 -18.73 -12.12 -4.70
N PHE A 518 -17.84 -12.66 -3.89
CA PHE A 518 -16.67 -13.40 -4.35
C PHE A 518 -16.57 -14.72 -3.60
N LYS A 519 -16.22 -15.79 -4.32
CA LYS A 519 -15.95 -17.09 -3.74
C LYS A 519 -14.68 -17.70 -4.31
N GLN A 520 -13.66 -17.85 -3.48
CA GLN A 520 -12.54 -18.76 -3.72
C GLN A 520 -12.96 -20.19 -3.38
N TRP A 521 -12.91 -21.08 -4.38
CA TRP A 521 -13.28 -22.47 -4.26
C TRP A 521 -12.17 -23.38 -4.78
N ARG A 522 -11.75 -24.33 -3.94
CA ARG A 522 -10.77 -25.37 -4.24
C ARG A 522 -11.47 -26.72 -4.43
N PRO A 523 -11.74 -27.14 -5.67
CA PRO A 523 -12.30 -28.46 -5.92
C PRO A 523 -11.28 -29.55 -5.58
N LYS A 524 -11.73 -30.67 -5.03
CA LYS A 524 -10.87 -31.84 -4.76
C LYS A 524 -10.73 -32.69 -6.01
N ASN A 525 -9.62 -33.40 -6.15
CA ASN A 525 -9.37 -34.40 -7.20
C ASN A 525 -9.41 -33.85 -8.64
N THR A 526 -8.90 -32.64 -8.86
CA THR A 526 -8.88 -31.98 -10.18
C THR A 526 -7.50 -31.98 -10.85
N GLY A 527 -6.59 -32.84 -10.39
CA GLY A 527 -5.21 -32.89 -10.90
C GLY A 527 -4.46 -31.61 -10.53
N LYS A 528 -3.84 -30.95 -11.51
CA LYS A 528 -3.04 -29.72 -11.33
C LYS A 528 -3.88 -28.43 -11.21
N PHE A 529 -5.20 -28.54 -11.26
CA PHE A 529 -6.10 -27.41 -11.12
C PHE A 529 -6.26 -27.07 -9.64
N LEU A 530 -5.91 -25.85 -9.24
CA LEU A 530 -5.86 -25.47 -7.83
C LEU A 530 -7.21 -24.91 -7.37
N GLU A 531 -7.71 -23.89 -8.06
CA GLU A 531 -8.93 -23.20 -7.65
C GLU A 531 -9.61 -22.41 -8.76
N VAL A 532 -10.90 -22.17 -8.53
CA VAL A 532 -11.73 -21.20 -9.25
C VAL A 532 -12.15 -20.08 -8.31
N ARG A 533 -12.20 -18.84 -8.82
CA ARG A 533 -12.62 -17.65 -8.06
C ARG A 533 -13.73 -16.88 -8.78
N PRO A 534 -14.95 -17.42 -8.92
CA PRO A 534 -16.07 -16.67 -9.45
C PRO A 534 -16.39 -15.47 -8.58
N HIS A 535 -16.66 -14.33 -9.21
CA HIS A 535 -17.13 -13.15 -8.51
C HIS A 535 -17.97 -12.21 -9.36
N VAL A 536 -18.81 -11.45 -8.67
CA VAL A 536 -19.63 -10.38 -9.23
C VAL A 536 -19.45 -9.15 -8.37
N SER A 537 -19.14 -8.01 -8.97
CA SER A 537 -19.06 -6.72 -8.27
C SER A 537 -19.85 -5.65 -9.00
N TYR A 538 -20.41 -4.72 -8.24
CA TYR A 538 -21.13 -3.58 -8.77
C TYR A 538 -20.76 -2.32 -8.01
N ARG A 539 -20.66 -1.21 -8.75
CA ARG A 539 -20.69 0.15 -8.21
C ARG A 539 -21.47 1.04 -9.16
N GLY A 540 -22.26 1.96 -8.61
CA GLY A 540 -22.96 2.95 -9.42
C GLY A 540 -22.91 4.33 -8.77
N TYR A 541 -22.54 5.35 -9.51
CA TYR A 541 -22.51 6.74 -9.06
C TYR A 541 -23.78 7.44 -9.51
N TRP A 542 -24.48 8.05 -8.57
CA TRP A 542 -25.74 8.75 -8.79
C TRP A 542 -25.61 10.17 -8.26
N ASN A 543 -25.99 11.16 -9.05
CA ASN A 543 -26.06 12.53 -8.55
C ASN A 543 -27.29 12.75 -7.67
N PHE A 544 -27.38 13.95 -7.09
CA PHE A 544 -28.51 14.33 -6.23
C PHE A 544 -29.85 14.46 -6.98
N ASN A 545 -29.83 14.55 -8.31
CA ASN A 545 -31.02 14.52 -9.16
C ASN A 545 -31.48 13.08 -9.50
N ASN A 546 -30.86 12.06 -8.89
CA ASN A 546 -31.12 10.63 -9.14
C ASN A 546 -30.84 10.19 -10.59
N THR A 547 -29.92 10.87 -11.28
CA THR A 547 -29.37 10.38 -12.55
C THR A 547 -28.16 9.52 -12.26
N GLN A 548 -28.09 8.34 -12.88
CA GLN A 548 -26.90 7.48 -12.79
C GLN A 548 -25.83 8.00 -13.75
N GLU A 549 -24.75 8.55 -13.21
CA GLU A 549 -23.64 9.11 -13.97
C GLU A 549 -22.66 8.04 -14.42
N THR A 550 -22.41 7.05 -13.56
CA THR A 550 -21.57 5.89 -13.89
C THR A 550 -22.21 4.63 -13.33
N GLY A 551 -22.18 3.54 -14.09
CA GLY A 551 -22.49 2.20 -13.63
C GLY A 551 -21.40 1.23 -14.07
N PHE A 552 -20.99 0.34 -13.16
CA PHE A 552 -20.01 -0.69 -13.47
C PHE A 552 -20.44 -1.99 -12.79
N LEU A 553 -20.90 -2.96 -13.57
CA LEU A 553 -21.13 -4.34 -13.15
C LEU A 553 -20.06 -5.22 -13.79
N HIS A 554 -19.36 -5.99 -12.97
CA HIS A 554 -18.29 -6.87 -13.40
C HIS A 554 -18.59 -8.29 -12.95
N ILE A 555 -18.52 -9.22 -13.89
CA ILE A 555 -18.73 -10.66 -13.68
C ILE A 555 -17.48 -11.35 -14.21
N ASP A 556 -16.78 -12.09 -13.37
CA ASP A 556 -15.51 -12.71 -13.74
C ASP A 556 -15.27 -14.01 -12.98
N ASN A 557 -14.37 -14.83 -13.52
CA ASN A 557 -13.88 -16.04 -12.90
C ASN A 557 -12.37 -16.14 -13.12
N HIS A 558 -11.63 -16.35 -12.03
CA HIS A 558 -10.21 -16.67 -12.11
C HIS A 558 -10.03 -18.19 -12.07
N TRP A 559 -9.30 -18.72 -13.04
CA TRP A 559 -8.91 -20.11 -13.17
C TRP A 559 -7.43 -20.21 -12.77
N VAL A 560 -7.12 -21.01 -11.75
CA VAL A 560 -5.78 -21.04 -11.13
C VAL A 560 -5.26 -22.47 -11.10
N TRP A 561 -4.01 -22.65 -11.51
CA TRP A 561 -3.31 -23.93 -11.46
C TRP A 561 -2.24 -23.93 -10.37
N GLU A 562 -1.88 -25.11 -9.88
CA GLU A 562 -0.84 -25.29 -8.86
C GLU A 562 0.52 -24.72 -9.29
N SER A 563 0.76 -24.68 -10.61
CA SER A 563 1.95 -24.07 -11.21
C SER A 563 2.03 -22.55 -11.05
N GLY A 564 1.02 -21.87 -10.50
CA GLY A 564 0.94 -20.41 -10.44
C GLY A 564 0.47 -19.75 -11.75
N PHE A 565 0.18 -20.53 -12.80
CA PHE A 565 -0.51 -20.03 -13.98
C PHE A 565 -1.95 -19.66 -13.65
N GLU A 566 -2.42 -18.52 -14.17
CA GLU A 566 -3.80 -18.05 -14.01
C GLU A 566 -4.38 -17.51 -15.32
N ILE A 567 -5.67 -17.76 -15.56
CA ILE A 567 -6.48 -17.14 -16.61
C ILE A 567 -7.71 -16.53 -15.97
N HIS A 568 -8.06 -15.28 -16.32
CA HIS A 568 -9.30 -14.64 -15.88
C HIS A 568 -10.18 -14.30 -17.09
N THR A 569 -11.49 -14.48 -16.95
CA THR A 569 -12.47 -14.35 -18.04
C THR A 569 -13.65 -13.52 -17.57
N GLY A 570 -13.53 -12.20 -17.74
CA GLY A 570 -14.48 -11.22 -17.22
C GLY A 570 -15.37 -10.61 -18.30
N ILE A 571 -16.55 -10.13 -17.89
CA ILE A 571 -17.39 -9.24 -18.67
C ILE A 571 -17.73 -8.04 -17.80
N ASN A 572 -17.45 -6.85 -18.31
CA ASN A 572 -17.85 -5.58 -17.74
C ASN A 572 -19.09 -5.06 -18.47
N PHE A 573 -20.08 -4.63 -17.71
CA PHE A 573 -21.21 -3.84 -18.18
C PHE A 573 -21.02 -2.43 -17.62
N THR A 574 -20.78 -1.47 -18.51
CA THR A 574 -20.52 -0.09 -18.12
C THR A 574 -21.64 0.81 -18.59
N LYS A 575 -21.96 1.82 -17.78
CA LYS A 575 -22.85 2.90 -18.13
C LYS A 575 -22.15 4.21 -17.82
N GLU A 576 -22.12 5.12 -18.77
CA GLU A 576 -21.64 6.49 -18.57
C GLU A 576 -22.69 7.47 -19.08
N THR A 577 -23.18 8.33 -18.20
CA THR A 577 -23.98 9.51 -18.57
C THR A 577 -23.06 10.71 -18.58
N VAL A 578 -22.74 11.19 -19.77
CA VAL A 578 -21.90 12.35 -20.03
C VAL A 578 -22.81 13.57 -20.14
N LEU A 579 -22.67 14.51 -19.20
CA LEU A 579 -23.50 15.73 -19.15
C LEU A 579 -22.91 16.85 -20.01
N GLU A 580 -21.58 16.94 -20.03
CA GLU A 580 -20.83 17.95 -20.77
C GLU A 580 -19.73 17.26 -21.58
N ALA A 581 -19.42 17.84 -22.75
CA ALA A 581 -18.38 17.29 -23.61
C ALA A 581 -17.01 17.37 -22.91
N PHE A 582 -16.18 16.36 -23.06
CA PHE A 582 -14.83 16.37 -22.50
C PHE A 582 -13.83 15.64 -23.42
N PRO A 583 -12.56 16.06 -23.46
CA PRO A 583 -11.55 15.39 -24.27
C PRO A 583 -11.05 14.10 -23.61
N ILE A 584 -10.80 13.07 -24.42
CA ILE A 584 -10.02 11.88 -24.09
C ILE A 584 -8.90 11.78 -25.13
N SER A 585 -7.64 12.03 -24.71
CA SER A 585 -6.51 12.09 -25.65
C SER A 585 -6.79 13.11 -26.78
N LEU A 586 -6.80 12.69 -28.05
CA LEU A 586 -7.00 13.53 -29.24
C LEU A 586 -8.47 13.58 -29.73
N VAL A 587 -9.42 13.04 -28.97
CA VAL A 587 -10.84 12.94 -29.38
C VAL A 587 -11.76 13.47 -28.28
N THR A 588 -12.90 14.06 -28.65
CA THR A 588 -13.88 14.61 -27.70
C THR A 588 -15.05 13.65 -27.49
N ILE A 589 -15.51 13.47 -26.26
CA ILE A 589 -16.73 12.69 -25.99
C ILE A 589 -17.91 13.63 -25.92
N ASP A 590 -18.93 13.40 -26.74
CA ASP A 590 -20.14 14.20 -26.72
C ASP A 590 -21.06 13.85 -25.54
N PRO A 591 -21.89 14.80 -25.06
CA PRO A 591 -22.92 14.52 -24.08
C PRO A 591 -23.87 13.41 -24.56
N GLY A 592 -24.20 12.48 -23.66
CA GLY A 592 -25.02 11.33 -24.01
C GLY A 592 -25.04 10.26 -22.93
N ILE A 593 -25.92 9.27 -23.13
CA ILE A 593 -25.95 8.06 -22.31
C ILE A 593 -25.33 6.94 -23.12
N TYR A 594 -24.30 6.32 -22.54
CA TYR A 594 -23.55 5.27 -23.19
C TYR A 594 -23.58 4.01 -22.35
N ASP A 595 -24.19 2.95 -22.87
CA ASP A 595 -24.21 1.63 -22.26
C ASP A 595 -23.33 0.67 -23.08
N HIS A 596 -22.36 0.01 -22.43
CA HIS A 596 -21.42 -0.88 -23.11
C HIS A 596 -21.33 -2.24 -22.44
N LYS A 597 -20.76 -3.16 -23.22
CA LYS A 597 -20.29 -4.47 -22.77
C LYS A 597 -18.86 -4.62 -23.23
N GLU A 598 -18.00 -5.07 -22.34
CA GLU A 598 -16.58 -5.24 -22.61
C GLU A 598 -16.11 -6.58 -22.06
N PHE A 599 -15.50 -7.39 -22.91
CA PHE A 599 -14.83 -8.61 -22.51
C PHE A 599 -13.48 -8.27 -21.91
N GLN A 600 -13.15 -8.89 -20.79
CA GLN A 600 -11.85 -8.82 -20.13
C GLN A 600 -11.18 -10.20 -20.17
N PHE A 601 -9.94 -10.21 -20.64
CA PHE A 601 -9.06 -11.35 -20.56
C PHE A 601 -7.83 -10.98 -19.73
N VAL A 602 -7.46 -11.84 -18.78
CA VAL A 602 -6.22 -11.67 -18.02
C VAL A 602 -5.47 -13.00 -18.02
N MET A 603 -4.16 -12.95 -18.19
CA MET A 603 -3.31 -14.14 -18.12
C MET A 603 -2.06 -13.83 -17.30
N PHE A 604 -1.66 -14.79 -16.48
CA PHE A 604 -0.46 -14.73 -15.65
C PHE A 604 0.30 -16.04 -15.84
N THR A 605 1.57 -15.97 -16.17
CA THR A 605 2.48 -17.10 -15.97
C THR A 605 3.04 -17.06 -14.56
N ASN A 606 3.68 -18.15 -14.12
CA ASN A 606 4.28 -18.19 -12.80
C ASN A 606 5.37 -17.10 -12.63
N PRO A 607 5.22 -16.16 -11.69
CA PRO A 607 6.22 -15.12 -11.42
C PRO A 607 7.53 -15.68 -10.82
N ASN A 608 7.51 -16.90 -10.26
CA ASN A 608 8.71 -17.58 -9.76
C ASN A 608 9.72 -17.93 -10.87
N ASN A 609 9.26 -18.03 -12.12
CA ASN A 609 10.13 -18.37 -13.25
C ASN A 609 11.05 -17.20 -13.64
N LYS A 610 12.22 -17.52 -14.21
CA LYS A 610 13.19 -16.52 -14.73
C LYS A 610 12.55 -15.53 -15.70
N THR A 611 11.56 -15.99 -16.46
CA THR A 611 10.74 -15.12 -17.30
C THR A 611 9.29 -15.31 -16.90
N SER A 612 8.61 -14.20 -16.64
CA SER A 612 7.17 -14.20 -16.41
C SER A 612 6.48 -13.16 -17.27
N PHE A 613 5.22 -13.45 -17.58
CA PHE A 613 4.39 -12.66 -18.44
C PHE A 613 3.03 -12.44 -17.80
N ARG A 614 2.56 -11.21 -17.88
CA ARG A 614 1.22 -10.81 -17.49
C ARG A 614 0.57 -10.04 -18.63
N ASN A 615 -0.63 -10.47 -19.01
CA ASN A 615 -1.48 -9.76 -19.93
C ASN A 615 -2.77 -9.35 -19.23
N ARG A 616 -3.28 -8.17 -19.57
CA ARG A 616 -4.67 -7.78 -19.34
C ARG A 616 -5.19 -7.09 -20.59
N THR A 617 -6.25 -7.62 -21.16
CA THR A 617 -6.84 -7.12 -22.39
C THR A 617 -8.34 -6.89 -22.19
N TYR A 618 -8.81 -5.75 -22.68
CA TYR A 618 -10.21 -5.38 -22.74
C TYR A 618 -10.64 -5.15 -24.18
N ILE A 619 -11.79 -5.71 -24.57
CA ILE A 619 -12.32 -5.62 -25.93
C ILE A 619 -13.83 -5.41 -25.86
N GLY A 620 -14.33 -4.31 -26.41
CA GLY A 620 -15.78 -4.07 -26.43
C GLY A 620 -16.17 -2.63 -26.72
N GLY A 621 -17.35 -2.24 -26.22
CA GLY A 621 -17.88 -0.90 -26.40
C GLY A 621 -17.21 0.14 -25.50
N TYR A 622 -17.07 1.38 -26.00
CA TYR A 622 -16.48 2.49 -25.25
C TYR A 622 -16.97 3.83 -25.83
N PHE A 623 -17.64 4.66 -25.02
CA PHE A 623 -18.26 5.96 -25.38
C PHE A 623 -18.89 6.01 -26.79
N GLY A 624 -19.81 5.07 -27.07
CA GLY A 624 -20.57 5.03 -28.33
C GLY A 624 -19.81 4.38 -29.50
N GLY A 625 -18.52 4.11 -29.31
CA GLY A 625 -17.67 3.36 -30.23
C GLY A 625 -17.17 2.05 -29.63
N SER A 626 -15.95 1.68 -29.98
CA SER A 626 -15.28 0.46 -29.51
C SER A 626 -13.85 0.72 -29.05
N ARG A 627 -13.40 -0.10 -28.11
CA ARG A 627 -12.04 -0.07 -27.57
C ARG A 627 -11.40 -1.45 -27.62
N ILE A 628 -10.10 -1.45 -27.93
CA ILE A 628 -9.17 -2.52 -27.58
C ILE A 628 -8.11 -1.90 -26.68
N SER A 629 -8.03 -2.35 -25.45
CA SER A 629 -7.01 -1.92 -24.48
C SER A 629 -6.22 -3.14 -24.03
N SER A 630 -4.92 -3.16 -24.24
CA SER A 630 -4.05 -4.27 -23.84
C SER A 630 -2.85 -3.75 -23.05
N SER A 631 -2.67 -4.27 -21.85
CA SER A 631 -1.52 -4.03 -20.99
C SER A 631 -0.74 -5.32 -20.87
N ASN A 632 0.51 -5.27 -21.32
CA ASN A 632 1.42 -6.41 -21.35
C ASN A 632 2.63 -6.08 -20.49
N LYS A 633 2.98 -7.00 -19.59
CA LYS A 633 4.16 -6.89 -18.74
C LYS A 633 4.99 -8.16 -18.87
N VAL A 634 6.25 -8.01 -19.24
CA VAL A 634 7.23 -9.09 -19.29
C VAL A 634 8.29 -8.80 -18.24
N ASN A 635 8.53 -9.74 -17.35
CA ASN A 635 9.62 -9.69 -16.40
C ASN A 635 10.68 -10.71 -16.79
N LEU A 636 11.94 -10.27 -16.77
CA LEU A 636 13.11 -11.10 -16.96
C LEU A 636 14.04 -10.93 -15.77
N ARG A 637 14.39 -12.05 -15.16
CA ARG A 637 15.36 -12.14 -14.08
C ARG A 637 16.59 -12.93 -14.53
N LEU A 638 17.76 -12.33 -14.33
CA LEU A 638 19.06 -12.98 -14.59
C LEU A 638 19.82 -13.08 -13.27
N GLY A 639 19.87 -14.30 -12.72
CA GLY A 639 20.44 -14.54 -11.40
C GLY A 639 19.58 -13.93 -10.28
N ASP A 640 20.25 -13.45 -9.24
CA ASP A 640 19.68 -12.82 -8.04
C ASP A 640 19.83 -11.28 -8.04
N LYS A 641 20.58 -10.72 -8.99
CA LYS A 641 20.97 -9.30 -9.00
C LYS A 641 20.29 -8.45 -10.07
N PHE A 642 19.97 -9.04 -11.23
CA PHE A 642 19.46 -8.26 -12.36
C PHE A 642 18.00 -8.59 -12.66
N ASN A 643 17.19 -7.54 -12.73
CA ASN A 643 15.78 -7.58 -13.08
C ASN A 643 15.48 -6.57 -14.19
N ALA A 644 14.72 -7.00 -15.18
CA ALA A 644 14.20 -6.16 -16.25
C ALA A 644 12.68 -6.37 -16.37
N GLU A 645 11.92 -5.29 -16.28
CA GLU A 645 10.49 -5.25 -16.52
C GLU A 645 10.22 -4.42 -17.78
N THR A 646 9.54 -5.00 -18.76
CA THR A 646 9.03 -4.27 -19.92
C THR A 646 7.52 -4.16 -19.80
N ASN A 647 6.98 -2.94 -19.86
CA ASN A 647 5.55 -2.68 -19.94
C ASN A 647 5.19 -2.12 -21.32
N PHE A 648 4.15 -2.68 -21.93
CA PHE A 648 3.61 -2.24 -23.20
C PHE A 648 2.10 -2.08 -23.06
N ASN A 649 1.64 -0.83 -23.06
CA ASN A 649 0.24 -0.46 -22.99
C ASN A 649 -0.20 0.06 -24.36
N TYR A 650 -1.17 -0.63 -24.96
CA TYR A 650 -1.76 -0.27 -26.25
C TYR A 650 -3.25 -0.05 -26.07
N ASN A 651 -3.74 1.13 -26.47
CA ASN A 651 -5.16 1.46 -26.48
C ASN A 651 -5.54 1.95 -27.87
N ARG A 652 -6.46 1.25 -28.52
CA ARG A 652 -7.10 1.68 -29.75
C ARG A 652 -8.53 2.05 -29.44
N LEU A 653 -8.87 3.32 -29.62
CA LEU A 653 -10.21 3.85 -29.45
C LEU A 653 -10.77 4.21 -30.81
N LYS A 654 -11.84 3.53 -31.23
CA LYS A 654 -12.61 3.86 -32.43
C LYS A 654 -13.92 4.47 -31.98
N LEU A 655 -13.98 5.79 -31.93
CA LEU A 655 -15.12 6.58 -31.47
C LEU A 655 -15.89 7.18 -32.66
N PRO A 656 -17.12 7.68 -32.46
CA PRO A 656 -17.91 8.28 -33.54
C PRO A 656 -17.21 9.45 -34.25
N ASN A 657 -16.40 10.20 -33.51
CA ASN A 657 -15.73 11.42 -33.98
C ASN A 657 -14.25 11.21 -34.36
N GLY A 658 -13.72 10.00 -34.28
CA GLY A 658 -12.32 9.75 -34.66
C GLY A 658 -11.74 8.42 -34.18
N LEU A 659 -10.55 8.12 -34.70
CA LEU A 659 -9.71 7.03 -34.25
C LEU A 659 -8.51 7.62 -33.51
N THR A 660 -8.24 7.13 -32.29
CA THR A 660 -6.99 7.43 -31.58
C THR A 660 -6.30 6.14 -31.13
N ASN A 661 -4.97 6.14 -31.23
CA ASN A 661 -4.12 5.07 -30.73
C ASN A 661 -3.18 5.65 -29.67
N VAL A 662 -3.25 5.11 -28.46
CA VAL A 662 -2.37 5.50 -27.34
C VAL A 662 -1.46 4.32 -27.02
N VAL A 663 -0.16 4.57 -27.12
CA VAL A 663 0.91 3.61 -26.88
C VAL A 663 1.84 4.19 -25.82
N ILE A 664 1.92 3.50 -24.69
CA ILE A 664 2.88 3.79 -23.64
C ILE A 664 3.77 2.57 -23.48
N THR A 665 5.06 2.73 -23.75
CA THR A 665 6.07 1.69 -23.52
C THR A 665 6.95 2.12 -22.38
N GLY A 666 7.33 1.18 -21.53
CA GLY A 666 8.37 1.42 -20.54
C GLY A 666 9.27 0.22 -20.34
N LEU A 667 10.48 0.52 -19.93
CA LEU A 667 11.53 -0.44 -19.61
C LEU A 667 12.10 -0.05 -18.24
N ARG A 668 11.88 -0.88 -17.24
CA ARG A 668 12.42 -0.75 -15.90
C ARG A 668 13.58 -1.74 -15.75
N LEU A 669 14.77 -1.22 -15.48
CA LEU A 669 15.99 -1.99 -15.25
C LEU A 669 16.41 -1.83 -13.80
N ALA A 670 16.77 -2.91 -13.14
CA ALA A 670 17.29 -2.90 -11.78
C ALA A 670 18.49 -3.84 -11.67
N TYR A 671 19.57 -3.35 -11.07
CA TYR A 671 20.74 -4.12 -10.73
C TYR A 671 21.12 -3.87 -9.28
N SER A 672 21.18 -4.94 -8.48
CA SER A 672 21.62 -4.92 -7.09
C SER A 672 23.08 -5.36 -6.99
N PHE A 673 23.95 -4.47 -6.54
CA PHE A 673 25.32 -4.85 -6.18
C PHE A 673 25.32 -5.57 -4.82
N THR A 674 24.52 -5.04 -3.89
CA THR A 674 24.15 -5.62 -2.58
C THR A 674 22.71 -5.17 -2.26
N PRO A 675 22.03 -5.73 -1.24
CA PRO A 675 20.72 -5.22 -0.81
C PRO A 675 20.68 -3.73 -0.46
N ARG A 676 21.85 -3.13 -0.14
CA ARG A 676 22.01 -1.71 0.21
C ARG A 676 22.68 -0.86 -0.88
N MET A 677 23.05 -1.43 -2.02
CA MET A 677 23.69 -0.70 -3.12
C MET A 677 23.13 -1.16 -4.45
N PHE A 678 22.43 -0.27 -5.15
CA PHE A 678 21.68 -0.62 -6.35
C PHE A 678 21.69 0.49 -7.40
N LEU A 679 21.43 0.11 -8.64
CA LEU A 679 21.14 0.99 -9.76
C LEU A 679 19.77 0.62 -10.33
N GLN A 680 18.90 1.62 -10.50
CA GLN A 680 17.61 1.48 -11.13
C GLN A 680 17.51 2.46 -12.29
N SER A 681 16.81 2.08 -13.35
CA SER A 681 16.44 3.00 -14.41
C SER A 681 15.05 2.69 -14.93
N LEU A 682 14.29 3.74 -15.21
CA LEU A 682 13.02 3.67 -15.90
C LEU A 682 13.13 4.52 -17.18
N VAL A 683 12.96 3.87 -18.32
CA VAL A 683 12.80 4.52 -19.62
C VAL A 683 11.34 4.41 -20.01
N GLN A 684 10.69 5.50 -20.36
CA GLN A 684 9.30 5.50 -20.84
C GLN A 684 9.16 6.32 -22.11
N TYR A 685 8.26 5.88 -22.98
CA TYR A 685 7.84 6.58 -24.17
C TYR A 685 6.31 6.67 -24.21
N ASN A 686 5.80 7.86 -24.49
CA ASN A 686 4.38 8.15 -24.67
C ASN A 686 4.17 8.78 -26.05
N ASN A 687 3.40 8.12 -26.91
CA ASN A 687 3.15 8.61 -28.27
C ASN A 687 2.13 9.77 -28.35
N VAL A 688 1.33 10.03 -27.30
CA VAL A 688 0.31 11.10 -27.32
C VAL A 688 0.94 12.45 -27.03
N SER A 689 1.84 12.49 -26.04
CA SER A 689 2.61 13.69 -25.71
C SER A 689 3.95 13.75 -26.45
N GLU A 690 4.29 12.71 -27.20
CA GLU A 690 5.58 12.52 -27.88
C GLU A 690 6.80 12.65 -26.94
N ILE A 691 6.61 12.31 -25.66
CA ILE A 691 7.64 12.42 -24.64
C ILE A 691 8.36 11.09 -24.43
N THR A 692 9.68 11.12 -24.46
CA THR A 692 10.56 10.10 -23.90
C THR A 692 11.14 10.58 -22.57
N SER A 693 10.92 9.85 -21.49
CA SER A 693 11.53 10.11 -20.20
C SER A 693 12.52 9.01 -19.81
N VAL A 694 13.61 9.41 -19.19
CA VAL A 694 14.60 8.52 -18.56
C VAL A 694 14.80 9.00 -17.14
N ASN A 695 14.50 8.13 -16.18
CA ASN A 695 14.92 8.26 -14.80
C ASN A 695 16.00 7.21 -14.55
N ALA A 696 17.11 7.59 -13.95
CA ALA A 696 18.13 6.67 -13.45
C ALA A 696 18.48 7.05 -12.01
N ARG A 697 18.51 6.06 -11.12
CA ARG A 697 18.75 6.24 -9.69
C ARG A 697 19.80 5.25 -9.22
N PHE A 698 20.92 5.77 -8.77
CA PHE A 698 21.88 5.03 -7.97
C PHE A 698 21.61 5.30 -6.49
N GLY A 699 21.54 4.25 -5.69
CA GLY A 699 21.38 4.32 -4.25
C GLY A 699 22.48 3.54 -3.55
N TRP A 700 23.12 4.17 -2.56
CA TRP A 700 24.02 3.51 -1.62
C TRP A 700 23.60 3.84 -0.19
N LEU A 701 22.91 2.89 0.41
CA LEU A 701 22.23 3.03 1.70
C LEU A 701 23.18 2.66 2.84
N LYS A 702 23.24 3.54 3.85
CA LYS A 702 23.83 3.22 5.14
C LYS A 702 22.82 2.47 6.01
N ASN A 703 21.62 3.05 6.12
CA ASN A 703 20.44 2.49 6.76
C ASN A 703 19.25 2.65 5.79
N ALA A 704 18.08 2.10 6.12
CA ALA A 704 16.90 2.11 5.25
C ALA A 704 16.56 3.48 4.62
N ASN A 705 16.64 4.57 5.39
CA ASN A 705 16.29 5.93 4.93
C ASN A 705 17.48 6.89 4.75
N THR A 706 18.73 6.43 4.92
CA THR A 706 19.90 7.32 4.84
C THR A 706 21.03 6.75 4.01
N GLY A 707 21.73 7.62 3.31
CA GLY A 707 22.80 7.25 2.41
C GLY A 707 22.97 8.25 1.28
N LEU A 708 23.64 7.80 0.23
CA LEU A 708 23.87 8.55 -1.00
C LEU A 708 22.82 8.17 -2.05
N PHE A 709 22.21 9.18 -2.65
CA PHE A 709 21.39 9.04 -3.85
C PHE A 709 21.93 9.92 -4.96
N VAL A 710 22.05 9.35 -6.15
CA VAL A 710 22.31 10.08 -7.39
C VAL A 710 21.16 9.78 -8.34
N VAL A 711 20.41 10.83 -8.70
CA VAL A 711 19.23 10.73 -9.56
C VAL A 711 19.45 11.56 -10.82
N ILE A 712 19.25 10.94 -11.97
CA ILE A 712 19.32 11.58 -13.28
C ILE A 712 17.93 11.50 -13.90
N ASN A 713 17.39 12.66 -14.28
CA ASN A 713 16.16 12.74 -15.05
C ASN A 713 16.46 13.40 -16.39
N ILE A 714 15.94 12.82 -17.45
CA ILE A 714 15.98 13.36 -18.80
C ILE A 714 14.56 13.26 -19.34
N VAL A 715 14.03 14.37 -19.83
CA VAL A 715 12.76 14.40 -20.55
C VAL A 715 13.03 15.01 -21.92
N ARG A 716 12.69 14.25 -22.97
CA ARG A 716 12.84 14.65 -24.37
C ARG A 716 11.49 14.66 -25.05
N ASP A 717 11.25 15.70 -25.82
CA ASP A 717 10.21 15.75 -26.85
C ASP A 717 10.84 15.34 -28.19
N ASN A 718 10.02 14.95 -29.16
CA ASN A 718 10.40 14.19 -30.34
C ASN A 718 10.86 15.04 -31.55
N ASP A 719 11.00 16.36 -31.39
CA ASP A 719 11.67 17.19 -32.39
C ASP A 719 13.16 16.81 -32.45
N PHE A 720 13.49 15.84 -33.31
CA PHE A 720 14.85 15.33 -33.55
C PHE A 720 15.86 16.42 -33.96
N LEU A 721 15.36 17.61 -34.33
CA LEU A 721 16.13 18.80 -34.72
C LEU A 721 16.28 19.85 -33.60
N ASN A 722 15.55 19.73 -32.48
CA ASN A 722 15.66 20.63 -31.33
C ASN A 722 16.37 19.97 -30.13
N GLN A 723 17.22 20.76 -29.46
CA GLN A 723 18.07 20.32 -28.37
C GLN A 723 17.28 19.99 -27.10
N LEU A 724 17.42 18.77 -26.57
CA LEU A 724 17.22 18.36 -25.17
C LEU A 724 16.40 19.31 -24.28
N ASN A 725 15.11 19.00 -24.04
CA ASN A 725 14.20 19.91 -23.38
C ASN A 725 14.45 20.09 -21.87
N ASN A 726 14.43 19.01 -21.06
CA ASN A 726 14.67 19.11 -19.61
C ASN A 726 15.64 18.03 -19.10
N GLN A 727 16.67 18.43 -18.37
CA GLN A 727 17.60 17.52 -17.69
C GLN A 727 17.81 17.95 -16.25
N SER A 728 17.84 17.00 -15.32
CA SER A 728 18.25 17.28 -13.94
C SER A 728 19.16 16.19 -13.42
N ILE A 729 20.22 16.58 -12.73
CA ILE A 729 21.02 15.70 -11.90
C ILE A 729 20.87 16.16 -10.46
N THR A 730 20.46 15.25 -9.59
CA THR A 730 20.36 15.48 -8.16
C THR A 730 21.31 14.55 -7.43
N ILE A 731 22.13 15.09 -6.53
CA ILE A 731 22.94 14.34 -5.60
C ILE A 731 22.48 14.70 -4.19
N LYS A 732 22.11 13.70 -3.41
CA LYS A 732 21.71 13.88 -2.02
C LYS A 732 22.49 12.92 -1.13
N TYR A 733 22.97 13.44 -0.01
CA TYR A 733 23.51 12.62 1.07
C TYR A 733 22.79 12.94 2.38
N SER A 734 22.40 11.90 3.10
CA SER A 734 21.87 12.00 4.45
C SER A 734 22.55 10.99 5.36
N TYR A 735 22.62 11.32 6.65
CA TYR A 735 23.26 10.47 7.65
C TYR A 735 22.42 10.43 8.92
N GLN A 736 22.20 9.24 9.48
CA GLN A 736 21.48 9.10 10.75
C GLN A 736 22.46 9.01 11.91
N PHE A 737 22.41 9.98 12.83
CA PHE A 737 23.06 9.91 14.14
C PHE A 737 22.10 9.29 15.15
N ASP A 738 22.58 8.33 15.93
CA ASP A 738 21.84 7.69 17.02
C ASP A 738 22.49 8.11 18.34
N LEU A 739 21.80 8.94 19.12
CA LEU A 739 22.40 9.68 20.23
C LEU A 739 22.07 9.09 21.61
N LEU A 740 21.23 8.04 21.70
CA LEU A 740 20.75 7.46 22.96
C LEU A 740 20.68 5.92 22.98
#